data_AF-C2BEN1-F1
#
_entry.id   AF-C2BEN1-F1
#
_cell.length_a   1.000
_cell.length_b   1.000
_cell.length_c   1.000
_cell.angle_alpha   90.00
_cell.angle_beta   90.00
_cell.angle_gamma   90.00
#
_symmetry.space_group_name_H-M   'P 1'
#
loop_
_entity.id
_entity.type
_entity.pdbx_description
1 polymer ?
#
loop_
_entity_poly.entity_id
_entity_poly.type
_entity_poly.pdbx_seq_one_letter_code
_entity_poly.pdbx_strand_id
1 'polypeptide(L)'
;MIIKDIEYPELLIEAIKNDKLVIFCGAGISMSEPTNLPSFYQLSEKIAELTNKEKRNDESDEQYLGRVENLGHDVHSKVCDILSATQTQPNTNHEALIDFFKKDIRIVTTNYDSMLESALEKKGRKARIYSYPALPYGDKFNGIVHLHGEVANPQDIVLTDSDFGKSYMYHGNVTTFLRTLFESEYTVLFIGYSYNDIVMKYFTRSLPDLSGKKRYIFTSKDQASNYIPLGLTPIIHEKNNYKQIYDSLLRIANLVTRDYNSWSLRIKDISEEVPNKINDEFDFEIKEILNNIHYSDKFFSKIKSRDWAEYLFNKEYFDEIFSSNKIDDFGIQRIEWLSREIIINETDLFLKFCCDKDFILSKKLQIEIATIICNKNTKIEKIEKLINLIDFNNLDFMLVGRLLDVCYTNRPKLDFVANEIYSKSLSFVLNKNTIISTDIIGIDFKFENYIMEELWNKYKLFKNKYYINILNNISNQLYNLKRYKIIGFYVEEFEFASFYPRTEEYISNLEQFLIIFKELLLGMDDNNKEYWYKTYISSDIPILLRSSLLILRHMSNITGKEKLNLLKSNNIKILDISLKEELFWLYADIFPSLNSNDKEIFLDEIMNEEKLDENYTNKTYFYQKYNLLIWLQRFDENNQDIINKINSIKERYDYFKPLENPEKSIGPLTLRWGDAQLPYTETEIVNNLEKIIDELLSYEGDGFERAERITLIRKLEKICSENENFREKLIELLIKENEIDTDLWRGIIMSLEKSNLSEQKLIYTFNRVFFNPIFDIYNLEISQAIFSILDTRKSISDNLVDFFYEKINLLWKYSSNTEEKSLDYMTRALNSSKGNLALSLIKLIDISVKNSGEKYLEDRFKDFLEQMLNEEGYNDSSVVILGNASFFYSIDSDWCEKFILDKYRSNDDEILKMAWSGFVYQSFLYTEFALVFESIYHEAIKNINIFDENIRKKIFKGYMSLIFNFSENPMEDYIPNIFRDSMTEEILYLFYSELSLYIDNLDKFGKEEIFYKWIKAFLDRRSEGYPISASNQEKNLIIRFLVKFTEITIDFDNILSKFYKEFFVEQSTLWFFTYYIEITKDNADIINKIMILVTDQMINNTQDLIINTTKVYLKDIFKKVTKFGVNTDKFEKNLEFMNVN
;
A
#
# COMPACT_ATOMS: atom_id res chain seq x y z
N MET A 1 31.23 27.13 4.21
CA MET A 1 30.42 28.34 3.93
C MET A 1 31.26 29.57 4.21
N ILE A 2 31.44 30.45 3.24
CA ILE A 2 32.26 31.67 3.38
C ILE A 2 31.36 32.88 3.69
N ILE A 3 31.64 33.58 4.79
CA ILE A 3 30.96 34.81 5.21
C ILE A 3 32.02 35.84 5.58
N LYS A 4 32.00 37.03 4.95
CA LYS A 4 32.96 38.12 5.22
C LYS A 4 34.43 37.66 5.16
N ASP A 5 34.75 36.86 4.15
CA ASP A 5 36.08 36.27 3.91
C ASP A 5 36.55 35.27 5.00
N ILE A 6 35.63 34.80 5.85
CA ILE A 6 35.87 33.76 6.84
C ILE A 6 35.15 32.47 6.42
N GLU A 7 35.89 31.37 6.37
CA GLU A 7 35.35 30.05 6.06
C GLU A 7 34.88 29.34 7.33
N TYR A 8 33.56 29.07 7.39
CA TYR A 8 32.92 28.34 8.46
C TYR A 8 32.77 26.85 8.11
N PRO A 9 33.25 25.93 8.97
CA PRO A 9 33.07 24.49 8.81
C PRO A 9 31.61 24.05 8.91
N GLU A 10 31.19 23.07 8.10
CA GLU A 10 29.80 22.59 8.05
C GLU A 10 29.31 22.03 9.39
N LEU A 11 30.13 21.22 10.07
CA LEU A 11 29.79 20.66 11.39
C LEU A 11 29.56 21.73 12.46
N LEU A 12 30.21 22.90 12.36
CA LEU A 12 29.95 24.01 13.27
C LEU A 12 28.58 24.63 12.98
N ILE A 13 28.22 24.79 11.70
CA ILE A 13 26.92 25.32 11.28
C ILE A 13 25.79 24.39 11.75
N GLU A 14 25.95 23.08 11.57
CA GLU A 14 24.99 22.09 12.06
C GLU A 14 24.84 22.12 13.59
N ALA A 15 25.93 22.29 14.33
CA ALA A 15 25.87 22.42 15.78
C ALA A 15 25.12 23.68 16.23
N ILE A 16 25.26 24.80 15.51
CA ILE A 16 24.46 26.02 15.74
C ILE A 16 22.98 25.74 15.45
N LYS A 17 22.66 25.08 14.32
CA LYS A 17 21.28 24.75 13.93
C LYS A 17 20.56 23.89 14.98
N ASN A 18 21.27 22.90 15.50
CA ASN A 18 20.73 21.87 16.38
C ASN A 18 20.80 22.23 17.87
N ASP A 19 21.06 23.50 18.22
CA ASP A 19 21.25 23.98 19.59
C ASP A 19 22.29 23.15 20.39
N LYS A 20 23.37 22.69 19.71
CA LYS A 20 24.50 21.94 20.30
C LYS A 20 25.79 22.75 20.43
N LEU A 21 25.75 24.05 20.14
CA LEU A 21 26.89 24.94 20.31
C LEU A 21 27.16 25.24 21.80
N VAL A 22 28.43 25.27 22.17
CA VAL A 22 28.94 25.90 23.40
C VAL A 22 29.94 26.97 23.01
N ILE A 23 29.76 28.19 23.49
CA ILE A 23 30.73 29.27 23.27
C ILE A 23 31.66 29.36 24.47
N PHE A 24 32.96 29.28 24.23
CA PHE A 24 33.99 29.44 25.27
C PHE A 24 34.71 30.78 25.08
N CYS A 25 34.53 31.68 26.02
CA CYS A 25 35.03 33.06 25.95
C CYS A 25 36.19 33.32 26.91
N GLY A 26 37.08 34.22 26.50
CA GLY A 26 38.14 34.77 27.35
C GLY A 26 38.20 36.30 27.30
N ALA A 27 39.21 36.88 27.94
CA ALA A 27 39.29 38.32 28.20
C ALA A 27 39.18 39.19 26.92
N GLY A 28 39.54 38.65 25.75
CA GLY A 28 39.45 39.36 24.47
C GLY A 28 38.05 39.86 24.10
N ILE A 29 36.97 39.26 24.65
CA ILE A 29 35.60 39.77 24.41
C ILE A 29 35.32 41.08 25.17
N SER A 30 35.96 41.30 26.33
CA SER A 30 35.73 42.44 27.22
C SER A 30 36.66 43.64 26.95
N MET A 31 37.64 43.50 26.05
CA MET A 31 38.64 44.55 25.77
C MET A 31 38.14 45.66 24.84
N SER A 32 37.05 45.45 24.09
CA SER A 32 36.52 46.45 23.14
C SER A 32 35.67 47.51 23.84
N GLU A 33 35.64 48.73 23.29
CA GLU A 33 34.75 49.80 23.73
C GLU A 33 33.27 49.37 23.67
N PRO A 34 32.41 49.79 24.61
CA PRO A 34 32.69 50.63 25.78
C PRO A 34 33.19 49.86 27.03
N THR A 35 33.36 48.53 26.95
CA THR A 35 33.73 47.68 28.10
C THR A 35 35.17 47.91 28.56
N ASN A 36 36.14 48.00 27.65
CA ASN A 36 37.53 48.43 27.94
C ASN A 36 38.22 47.77 29.16
N LEU A 37 37.89 46.51 29.47
CA LEU A 37 38.51 45.80 30.59
C LEU A 37 39.93 45.34 30.23
N PRO A 38 40.87 45.36 31.19
CA PRO A 38 42.25 44.95 30.94
C PRO A 38 42.35 43.44 30.71
N SER A 39 43.34 43.01 29.93
CA SER A 39 43.73 41.60 29.87
C SER A 39 44.34 41.13 31.20
N PHE A 40 44.46 39.81 31.40
CA PHE A 40 45.06 39.25 32.62
C PHE A 40 46.50 39.74 32.87
N TYR A 41 47.29 39.86 31.78
CA TYR A 41 48.62 40.47 31.83
C TYR A 41 48.57 41.93 32.31
N GLN A 42 47.70 42.76 31.71
CA GLN A 42 47.53 44.16 32.10
C GLN A 42 47.02 44.32 33.54
N LEU A 43 46.21 43.37 34.01
CA LEU A 43 45.74 43.31 35.39
C LEU A 43 46.91 43.04 36.35
N SER A 44 47.82 42.12 35.99
CA SER A 44 49.04 41.86 36.77
C SER A 44 49.95 43.09 36.87
N GLU A 45 50.10 43.86 35.77
CA GLU A 45 50.85 45.11 35.74
C GLU A 45 50.25 46.15 36.69
N LYS A 46 48.92 46.32 36.67
CA LYS A 46 48.23 47.22 37.62
C LYS A 46 48.43 46.80 39.08
N ILE A 47 48.46 45.50 39.37
CA ILE A 47 48.75 45.00 40.72
C ILE A 47 50.20 45.31 41.12
N ALA A 48 51.15 45.24 40.18
CA ALA A 48 52.55 45.65 40.42
C ALA A 48 52.67 47.12 40.82
N GLU A 49 51.96 48.00 40.10
CA GLU A 49 51.88 49.43 40.44
C GLU A 49 51.25 49.65 41.83
N LEU A 50 50.15 48.96 42.15
CA LEU A 50 49.42 49.13 43.42
C LEU A 50 50.13 48.54 44.65
N THR A 51 51.04 47.59 44.46
CA THR A 51 51.76 46.91 45.56
C THR A 51 53.24 47.30 45.65
N ASN A 52 53.75 48.05 44.65
CA ASN A 52 55.18 48.33 44.47
C ASN A 52 56.03 47.04 44.48
N LYS A 53 55.50 45.95 43.93
CA LYS A 53 56.21 44.67 43.76
C LYS A 53 56.36 44.41 42.27
N GLU A 54 57.58 44.49 41.77
CA GLU A 54 57.83 44.21 40.35
C GLU A 54 57.72 42.71 40.05
N LYS A 55 57.25 42.40 38.83
CA LYS A 55 57.23 41.05 38.26
C LYS A 55 58.63 40.67 37.78
N ARG A 56 59.06 39.43 38.06
CA ARG A 56 60.34 38.86 37.61
C ARG A 56 60.21 38.36 36.16
N ASN A 57 61.33 38.32 35.44
CA ASN A 57 61.33 37.92 34.04
C ASN A 57 61.01 36.43 33.80
N ASP A 58 61.18 35.58 34.83
CA ASP A 58 61.07 34.12 34.77
C ASP A 58 59.77 33.57 35.39
N GLU A 59 58.90 34.43 35.91
CA GLU A 59 57.63 34.01 36.52
C GLU A 59 56.42 34.36 35.63
N SER A 60 55.41 33.49 35.63
CA SER A 60 54.13 33.75 34.93
C SER A 60 53.29 34.81 35.65
N ASP A 61 52.21 35.29 35.02
CA ASP A 61 51.29 36.24 35.66
C ASP A 61 50.67 35.63 36.95
N GLU A 62 50.28 34.36 36.90
CA GLU A 62 49.69 33.62 38.02
C GLU A 62 50.68 33.41 39.18
N GLN A 63 51.93 33.06 38.86
CA GLN A 63 53.02 32.89 39.84
C GLN A 63 53.39 34.22 40.51
N TYR A 64 53.41 35.29 39.73
CA TYR A 64 53.62 36.63 40.24
C TYR A 64 52.54 37.03 41.25
N LEU A 65 51.26 36.85 40.90
CA LEU A 65 50.14 37.17 41.78
C LEU A 65 50.19 36.32 43.07
N GLY A 66 50.47 35.01 42.97
CA GLY A 66 50.64 34.14 44.13
C GLY A 66 51.82 34.54 45.02
N ARG A 67 52.93 35.00 44.43
CA ARG A 67 54.06 35.55 45.19
C ARG A 67 53.68 36.84 45.93
N VAL A 68 52.94 37.74 45.30
CA VAL A 68 52.47 38.99 45.91
C VAL A 68 51.50 38.71 47.06
N GLU A 69 50.61 37.72 46.89
CA GLU A 69 49.72 37.24 47.95
C GLU A 69 50.49 36.71 49.16
N ASN A 70 51.49 35.84 48.94
CA ASN A 70 52.35 35.30 49.99
C ASN A 70 53.18 36.37 50.74
N LEU A 71 53.34 37.57 50.16
CA LEU A 71 53.95 38.72 50.81
C LEU A 71 52.96 39.51 51.70
N GLY A 72 51.73 39.04 51.84
CA GLY A 72 50.69 39.61 52.70
C GLY A 72 49.79 40.65 52.03
N HIS A 73 49.83 40.78 50.71
CA HIS A 73 48.92 41.65 49.97
C HIS A 73 47.64 40.88 49.59
N ASP A 74 46.47 41.48 49.83
CA ASP A 74 45.20 40.94 49.35
C ASP A 74 45.04 41.21 47.85
N VAL A 75 45.48 40.26 47.03
CA VAL A 75 45.49 40.38 45.57
C VAL A 75 44.07 40.23 45.01
N HIS A 76 43.27 39.31 45.57
CA HIS A 76 41.91 39.05 45.11
C HIS A 76 41.00 40.27 45.26
N SER A 77 40.96 40.90 46.44
CA SER A 77 40.15 42.12 46.61
C SER A 77 40.64 43.26 45.73
N LYS A 78 41.96 43.44 45.56
CA LYS A 78 42.50 44.49 44.67
C LYS A 78 42.11 44.27 43.20
N VAL A 79 42.14 43.04 42.72
CA VAL A 79 41.69 42.69 41.37
C VAL A 79 40.20 42.98 41.21
N CYS A 80 39.38 42.56 42.18
CA CYS A 80 37.95 42.83 42.15
C CYS A 80 37.62 44.33 42.17
N ASP A 81 38.36 45.12 42.94
CA ASP A 81 38.22 46.58 42.98
C ASP A 81 38.55 47.21 41.62
N ILE A 82 39.63 46.77 40.96
CA ILE A 82 40.00 47.26 39.62
C ILE A 82 38.89 46.99 38.61
N LEU A 83 38.31 45.79 38.63
CA LEU A 83 37.27 45.37 37.70
C LEU A 83 35.90 45.99 38.01
N SER A 84 35.61 46.26 39.29
CA SER A 84 34.34 46.86 39.74
C SER A 84 34.32 48.39 39.68
N ALA A 85 35.47 49.06 39.79
CA ALA A 85 35.58 50.52 39.71
C ALA A 85 35.28 51.07 38.30
N THR A 86 35.37 50.22 37.28
CA THR A 86 34.99 50.49 35.91
C THR A 86 33.47 50.35 35.75
N GLN A 87 32.73 51.47 35.68
CA GLN A 87 31.30 51.48 35.29
C GLN A 87 31.17 51.07 33.81
N THR A 88 31.21 49.77 33.54
CA THR A 88 31.28 49.26 32.17
C THR A 88 29.92 48.79 31.68
N GLN A 89 29.63 49.13 30.43
CA GLN A 89 28.49 48.61 29.69
C GLN A 89 28.97 47.44 28.82
N PRO A 90 28.11 46.43 28.57
CA PRO A 90 28.45 45.39 27.62
C PRO A 90 28.66 45.99 26.22
N ASN A 91 29.75 45.59 25.56
CA ASN A 91 30.00 45.92 24.16
C ASN A 91 29.19 45.03 23.20
N THR A 92 29.23 45.38 21.90
CA THR A 92 28.52 44.66 20.84
C THR A 92 28.92 43.18 20.71
N ASN A 93 30.12 42.82 21.17
CA ASN A 93 30.59 41.43 21.11
C ASN A 93 29.76 40.56 22.06
N HIS A 94 29.52 41.01 23.30
CA HIS A 94 28.69 40.28 24.27
C HIS A 94 27.28 40.05 23.74
N GLU A 95 26.69 41.08 23.11
CA GLU A 95 25.37 40.98 22.50
C GLU A 95 25.35 39.97 21.35
N ALA A 96 26.34 40.00 20.45
CA ALA A 96 26.43 39.09 19.31
C ALA A 96 26.55 37.63 19.72
N LEU A 97 27.26 37.33 20.82
CA LEU A 97 27.39 35.96 21.33
C LEU A 97 26.07 35.38 21.83
N ILE A 98 25.19 36.22 22.39
CA ILE A 98 23.87 35.79 22.85
C ILE A 98 22.96 35.42 21.68
N ASP A 99 23.11 36.08 20.52
CA ASP A 99 22.27 35.88 19.34
C ASP A 99 22.48 34.52 18.64
N PHE A 100 23.53 33.77 18.99
CA PHE A 100 23.74 32.40 18.53
C PHE A 100 22.77 31.39 19.14
N PHE A 101 22.19 31.71 20.29
CA PHE A 101 21.38 30.76 21.03
C PHE A 101 19.91 31.06 20.81
N LYS A 102 19.16 30.15 20.16
CA LYS A 102 17.70 30.30 19.99
C LYS A 102 16.97 30.20 21.32
N LYS A 103 17.29 29.16 22.09
CA LYS A 103 16.62 28.82 23.34
C LYS A 103 17.61 28.69 24.50
N ASP A 104 18.36 27.59 24.53
CA ASP A 104 19.29 27.27 25.59
C ASP A 104 20.60 28.02 25.42
N ILE A 105 21.07 28.69 26.47
CA ILE A 105 22.30 29.45 26.45
C ILE A 105 23.40 28.58 27.05
N ARG A 106 24.48 28.36 26.32
CA ARG A 106 25.63 27.59 26.80
C ARG A 106 26.91 28.36 26.57
N ILE A 107 27.26 29.19 27.54
CA ILE A 107 28.47 30.00 27.50
C ILE A 107 29.35 29.59 28.66
N VAL A 108 30.62 29.35 28.36
CA VAL A 108 31.69 29.17 29.36
C VAL A 108 32.61 30.37 29.24
N THR A 109 32.95 30.99 30.36
CA THR A 109 33.82 32.16 30.38
C THR A 109 34.89 32.02 31.45
N THR A 110 36.10 32.49 31.14
CA THR A 110 37.17 32.71 32.12
C THR A 110 37.20 34.15 32.62
N ASN A 111 36.23 34.98 32.21
CA ASN A 111 36.16 36.38 32.64
C ASN A 111 35.45 36.47 33.99
N TYR A 112 35.94 37.39 34.83
CA TYR A 112 35.38 37.65 36.15
C TYR A 112 34.22 38.66 36.12
N ASP A 113 34.10 39.43 35.03
CA ASP A 113 33.08 40.46 34.84
C ASP A 113 31.70 39.86 34.54
N SER A 114 30.64 40.64 34.80
CA SER A 114 29.24 40.25 34.58
C SER A 114 28.65 40.85 33.28
N MET A 115 29.48 41.10 32.26
CA MET A 115 29.03 41.76 31.02
C MET A 115 28.17 40.85 30.15
N LEU A 116 28.37 39.53 30.17
CA LEU A 116 27.53 38.58 29.44
C LEU A 116 26.11 38.57 30.01
N GLU A 117 25.98 38.63 31.33
CA GLU A 117 24.73 38.68 32.08
C GLU A 117 24.02 40.00 31.83
N SER A 118 24.76 41.12 31.87
CA SER A 118 24.24 42.45 31.55
C SER A 118 23.71 42.53 30.10
N ALA A 119 24.43 41.93 29.14
CA ALA A 119 23.99 41.85 27.75
C ALA A 119 22.74 40.97 27.57
N LEU A 120 22.63 39.91 28.38
CA LEU A 120 21.52 38.98 28.40
C LEU A 120 20.26 39.61 28.98
N GLU A 121 20.40 40.39 30.06
CA GLU A 121 19.33 41.22 30.62
C GLU A 121 18.87 42.31 29.65
N LYS A 122 19.80 42.99 28.98
CA LYS A 122 19.49 44.03 27.96
C LYS A 122 18.65 43.47 26.80
N LYS A 123 18.85 42.20 26.44
CA LYS A 123 18.05 41.48 25.44
C LYS A 123 16.76 40.86 26.00
N GLY A 124 16.43 41.09 27.26
CA GLY A 124 15.22 40.57 27.91
C GLY A 124 15.24 39.05 28.13
N ARG A 125 16.42 38.42 28.14
CA ARG A 125 16.58 36.98 28.35
C ARG A 125 16.98 36.70 29.81
N LYS A 126 16.89 35.44 30.23
CA LYS A 126 17.39 34.96 31.53
C LYS A 126 18.14 33.65 31.34
N ALA A 127 19.24 33.48 32.08
CA ALA A 127 20.03 32.25 32.11
C ALA A 127 20.43 31.94 33.55
N ARG A 128 20.70 30.66 33.83
CA ARG A 128 21.31 30.27 35.11
C ARG A 128 22.78 30.67 35.08
N ILE A 129 23.29 31.17 36.20
CA ILE A 129 24.70 31.48 36.38
C ILE A 129 25.30 30.40 37.27
N TYR A 130 26.42 29.83 36.82
CA TYR A 130 27.22 28.90 37.59
C TYR A 130 28.61 29.49 37.74
N SER A 131 29.13 29.48 38.96
CA SER A 131 30.42 30.08 39.29
C SER A 131 31.27 29.08 40.04
N TYR A 132 32.58 29.11 39.83
CA TYR A 132 33.49 28.40 40.72
C TYR A 132 33.27 28.86 42.18
N PRO A 133 33.27 27.95 43.18
CA PRO A 133 33.58 26.52 43.10
C PRO A 133 32.41 25.59 42.67
N ALA A 134 31.20 26.11 42.55
CA ALA A 134 29.97 25.35 42.29
C ALA A 134 29.64 25.22 40.78
N LEU A 135 30.46 24.44 40.05
CA LEU A 135 30.28 24.19 38.62
C LEU A 135 29.32 23.01 38.34
N PRO A 136 28.54 23.06 37.23
CA PRO A 136 27.65 21.96 36.84
C PRO A 136 28.43 20.82 36.15
N TYR A 137 27.73 19.81 35.65
CA TYR A 137 28.29 18.87 34.68
C TYR A 137 28.25 19.48 33.27
N GLY A 138 29.36 19.39 32.54
CA GLY A 138 29.56 20.03 31.24
C GLY A 138 28.75 19.43 30.09
N ASP A 139 28.20 18.23 30.26
CA ASP A 139 27.37 17.52 29.27
C ASP A 139 25.88 17.88 29.35
N LYS A 140 25.42 18.62 30.38
CA LYS A 140 23.99 18.91 30.62
C LYS A 140 23.68 20.35 31.06
N PHE A 141 24.66 21.24 31.05
CA PHE A 141 24.43 22.60 31.54
C PHE A 141 23.63 23.46 30.56
N ASN A 142 22.88 24.41 31.13
CA ASN A 142 22.15 25.47 30.42
C ASN A 142 22.28 26.73 31.28
N GLY A 143 23.11 27.66 30.83
CA GLY A 143 23.52 28.85 31.56
C GLY A 143 24.86 29.43 31.11
N ILE A 144 25.31 30.44 31.86
CA ILE A 144 26.66 31.00 31.78
C ILE A 144 27.49 30.37 32.91
N VAL A 145 28.66 29.86 32.58
CA VAL A 145 29.59 29.22 33.52
C VAL A 145 30.85 30.07 33.66
N HIS A 146 31.05 30.68 34.82
CA HIS A 146 32.29 31.38 35.20
C HIS A 146 33.29 30.38 35.77
N LEU A 147 34.20 29.94 34.90
CA LEU A 147 35.17 28.89 35.22
C LEU A 147 36.15 29.33 36.31
N HIS A 148 36.45 30.63 36.36
CA HIS A 148 37.40 31.25 37.29
C HIS A 148 36.72 32.11 38.36
N GLY A 149 35.40 31.95 38.54
CA GLY A 149 34.61 32.71 39.52
C GLY A 149 34.19 34.11 39.02
N GLU A 150 33.45 34.82 39.87
CA GLU A 150 32.89 36.15 39.58
C GLU A 150 33.47 37.22 40.49
N VAL A 151 33.58 38.44 39.96
CA VAL A 151 34.11 39.61 40.68
C VAL A 151 33.37 39.93 41.98
N ALA A 152 32.10 39.53 42.09
CA ALA A 152 31.27 39.72 43.28
C ALA A 152 31.75 38.92 44.51
N ASN A 153 32.53 37.84 44.30
CA ASN A 153 33.00 36.94 45.35
C ASN A 153 34.54 36.80 45.30
N PRO A 154 35.31 37.76 45.86
CA PRO A 154 36.78 37.75 45.78
C PRO A 154 37.44 36.48 46.36
N GLN A 155 36.80 35.78 47.29
CA GLN A 155 37.35 34.57 47.91
C GLN A 155 37.30 33.33 46.98
N ASP A 156 36.48 33.39 45.93
CA ASP A 156 36.19 32.27 45.05
C ASP A 156 36.68 32.51 43.61
N ILE A 157 37.52 33.53 43.37
CA ILE A 157 38.11 33.74 42.04
C ILE A 157 39.46 33.02 41.88
N VAL A 158 39.70 32.47 40.69
CA VAL A 158 40.94 31.75 40.36
C VAL A 158 41.94 32.73 39.75
N LEU A 159 42.94 33.20 40.52
CA LEU A 159 43.93 34.19 40.08
C LEU A 159 45.38 33.72 40.19
N THR A 160 45.72 33.11 41.32
CA THR A 160 47.10 32.73 41.64
C THR A 160 47.43 31.33 41.14
N ASP A 161 48.71 31.00 40.97
CA ASP A 161 49.16 29.64 40.65
C ASP A 161 48.63 28.59 41.64
N SER A 162 48.55 28.95 42.93
CA SER A 162 47.89 28.15 43.98
C SER A 162 46.40 27.92 43.69
N ASP A 163 45.66 28.94 43.27
CA ASP A 163 44.23 28.81 42.95
C ASP A 163 43.99 27.94 41.71
N PHE A 164 44.83 28.07 40.68
CA PHE A 164 44.81 27.18 39.52
C PHE A 164 45.08 25.73 39.93
N GLY A 165 46.07 25.50 40.80
CA GLY A 165 46.36 24.18 41.36
C GLY A 165 45.18 23.60 42.15
N LYS A 166 44.51 24.42 42.98
CA LYS A 166 43.35 23.99 43.76
C LYS A 166 42.15 23.65 42.88
N SER A 167 41.81 24.54 41.94
CA SER A 167 40.59 24.45 41.13
C SER A 167 40.65 23.36 40.05
N TYR A 168 41.79 23.17 39.39
CA TYR A 168 41.96 22.18 38.33
C TYR A 168 42.50 20.82 38.83
N MET A 169 43.35 20.78 39.86
CA MET A 169 44.02 19.54 40.27
C MET A 169 43.53 18.99 41.62
N TYR A 170 43.56 19.80 42.68
CA TYR A 170 43.26 19.30 44.04
C TYR A 170 41.78 19.01 44.26
N HIS A 171 40.91 19.99 44.02
CA HIS A 171 39.45 19.81 44.07
C HIS A 171 38.92 19.28 42.74
N GLY A 172 39.52 19.70 41.62
CA GLY A 172 39.24 19.16 40.29
C GLY A 172 37.86 19.53 39.73
N ASN A 173 37.17 20.52 40.31
CA ASN A 173 35.84 20.97 39.89
C ASN A 173 35.87 21.47 38.43
N VAL A 174 36.88 22.29 38.09
CA VAL A 174 37.06 22.82 36.73
C VAL A 174 37.35 21.70 35.73
N THR A 175 38.28 20.80 36.08
CA THR A 175 38.66 19.67 35.23
C THR A 175 37.49 18.71 34.99
N THR A 176 36.65 18.48 35.99
CA THR A 176 35.46 17.61 35.87
C THR A 176 34.43 18.21 34.91
N PHE A 177 34.16 19.52 35.02
CA PHE A 177 33.30 20.24 34.08
C PHE A 177 33.86 20.18 32.66
N LEU A 178 35.15 20.51 32.46
CA LEU A 178 35.76 20.53 31.13
C LEU A 178 35.82 19.14 30.47
N ARG A 179 36.07 18.08 31.25
CA ARG A 179 36.06 16.70 30.75
C ARG A 179 34.70 16.31 30.21
N THR A 180 33.67 16.49 31.04
CA THR A 180 32.30 16.17 30.64
C THR A 180 31.82 17.02 29.46
N LEU A 181 32.22 18.30 29.38
CA LEU A 181 31.95 19.16 28.22
C LEU A 181 32.59 18.62 26.94
N PHE A 182 33.90 18.33 26.93
CA PHE A 182 34.59 17.93 25.71
C PHE A 182 34.31 16.50 25.26
N GLU A 183 33.87 15.62 26.15
CA GLU A 183 33.41 14.27 25.83
C GLU A 183 31.96 14.23 25.33
N SER A 184 31.20 15.30 25.54
CA SER A 184 29.79 15.38 25.15
C SER A 184 29.57 15.49 23.63
N GLU A 185 28.30 15.56 23.23
CA GLU A 185 27.90 15.85 21.84
C GLU A 185 28.02 17.34 21.46
N TYR A 186 28.41 18.21 22.40
CA TYR A 186 28.52 19.64 22.12
C TYR A 186 29.73 19.97 21.25
N THR A 187 29.54 20.99 20.41
CA THR A 187 30.62 21.62 19.64
C THR A 187 31.04 22.90 20.34
N VAL A 188 32.33 23.04 20.64
CA VAL A 188 32.88 24.18 21.39
C VAL A 188 33.56 25.18 20.44
N LEU A 189 33.14 26.44 20.50
CA LEU A 189 33.73 27.54 19.74
C LEU A 189 34.44 28.51 20.70
N PHE A 190 35.77 28.59 20.59
CA PHE A 190 36.62 29.48 21.38
C PHE A 190 36.73 30.88 20.75
N ILE A 191 36.37 31.91 21.51
CA ILE A 191 36.34 33.32 21.07
C ILE A 191 37.02 34.22 22.11
N GLY A 192 37.96 35.06 21.69
CA GLY A 192 38.68 35.96 22.61
C GLY A 192 39.51 35.24 23.68
N TYR A 193 39.68 33.92 23.56
CA TYR A 193 40.45 33.08 24.46
C TYR A 193 41.77 32.67 23.81
N SER A 194 42.89 33.08 24.42
CA SER A 194 44.24 32.84 23.89
C SER A 194 44.75 31.41 24.11
N TYR A 195 43.98 30.58 24.83
CA TYR A 195 44.36 29.21 25.16
C TYR A 195 45.70 29.10 25.91
N ASN A 196 46.13 30.15 26.62
CA ASN A 196 47.45 30.21 27.24
C ASN A 196 47.57 29.46 28.58
N ASP A 197 46.45 29.12 29.21
CA ASP A 197 46.41 28.30 30.42
C ASP A 197 47.19 26.98 30.20
N ILE A 198 48.27 26.82 30.98
CA ILE A 198 49.14 25.65 30.91
C ILE A 198 48.35 24.38 31.23
N VAL A 199 47.47 24.43 32.23
CA VAL A 199 46.66 23.29 32.64
C VAL A 199 45.68 22.92 31.54
N MET A 200 45.05 23.89 30.90
CA MET A 200 44.15 23.65 29.77
C MET A 200 44.86 22.96 28.58
N LYS A 201 46.09 23.39 28.25
CA LYS A 201 46.90 22.76 27.17
C LYS A 201 47.25 21.30 27.48
N TYR A 202 47.61 20.99 28.71
CA TYR A 202 47.90 19.61 29.11
C TYR A 202 46.63 18.77 29.16
N PHE A 203 45.56 19.33 29.71
CA PHE A 203 44.27 18.68 29.82
C PHE A 203 43.73 18.29 28.44
N THR A 204 43.73 19.20 27.46
CA THR A 204 43.14 18.86 26.16
C THR A 204 43.98 17.89 25.35
N ARG A 205 45.30 17.85 25.53
CA ARG A 205 46.18 16.79 25.00
C ARG A 205 45.91 15.42 25.60
N SER A 206 45.32 15.36 26.79
CA SER A 206 44.98 14.10 27.46
C SER A 206 43.63 13.51 27.03
N LEU A 207 42.85 14.25 26.24
CA LEU A 207 41.53 13.80 25.77
C LEU A 207 41.65 12.72 24.68
N PRO A 208 40.75 11.73 24.66
CA PRO A 208 40.81 10.63 23.69
C PRO A 208 40.52 11.06 22.24
N ASP A 209 39.68 12.07 22.05
CA ASP A 209 39.38 12.64 20.73
C ASP A 209 40.22 13.90 20.50
N LEU A 210 41.10 13.85 19.49
CA LEU A 210 41.87 15.00 18.96
C LEU A 210 41.58 15.25 17.48
N SER A 211 40.46 14.75 16.95
CA SER A 211 40.09 14.80 15.53
C SER A 211 39.87 16.21 14.97
N GLY A 212 39.75 17.23 15.83
CA GLY A 212 39.42 18.60 15.44
C GLY A 212 37.94 18.83 15.06
N LYS A 213 37.10 17.79 15.05
CA LYS A 213 35.72 17.89 14.53
C LYS A 213 34.73 18.62 15.45
N LYS A 214 35.03 18.76 16.75
CA LYS A 214 34.11 19.31 17.76
C LYS A 214 34.59 20.61 18.41
N ARG A 215 35.81 21.07 18.12
CA ARG A 215 36.40 22.23 18.80
C ARG A 215 37.01 23.17 17.79
N TYR A 216 36.55 24.42 17.81
CA TYR A 216 36.91 25.44 16.84
C TYR A 216 37.46 26.67 17.54
N ILE A 217 38.47 27.33 16.97
CA ILE A 217 39.07 28.52 17.56
C ILE A 217 39.34 29.57 16.49
N PHE A 218 38.97 30.83 16.75
CA PHE A 218 39.37 31.93 15.87
C PHE A 218 40.85 32.28 16.06
N THR A 219 41.58 32.36 14.97
CA THR A 219 43.01 32.71 14.99
C THR A 219 43.46 33.34 13.67
N SER A 220 44.56 34.09 13.70
CA SER A 220 45.26 34.52 12.50
C SER A 220 46.06 33.37 11.87
N LYS A 221 46.31 33.48 10.56
CA LYS A 221 46.98 32.44 9.77
C LYS A 221 48.37 32.05 10.28
N ASP A 222 49.11 32.99 10.87
CA ASP A 222 50.45 32.78 11.46
C ASP A 222 50.43 31.98 12.76
N GLN A 223 49.29 31.90 13.45
CA GLN A 223 49.14 31.20 14.73
C GLN A 223 48.40 29.86 14.62
N ALA A 224 47.76 29.58 13.47
CA ALA A 224 46.92 28.41 13.25
C ALA A 224 47.61 27.06 13.54
N SER A 225 48.89 26.92 13.19
CA SER A 225 49.67 25.69 13.43
C SER A 225 49.86 25.34 14.90
N ASN A 226 49.72 26.30 15.82
CA ASN A 226 49.88 26.07 17.25
C ASN A 226 48.68 25.33 17.88
N TYR A 227 47.50 25.42 17.25
CA TYR A 227 46.24 24.91 17.82
C TYR A 227 45.86 23.52 17.29
N ILE A 228 46.29 23.15 16.08
CA ILE A 228 46.01 21.83 15.49
C ILE A 228 46.48 20.68 16.40
N PRO A 229 47.69 20.69 17.00
CA PRO A 229 48.13 19.62 17.92
C PRO A 229 47.34 19.53 19.22
N LEU A 230 46.48 20.52 19.52
CA LEU A 230 45.58 20.53 20.67
C LEU A 230 44.18 19.97 20.32
N GLY A 231 43.99 19.46 19.10
CA GLY A 231 42.70 18.94 18.63
C GLY A 231 41.67 20.05 18.38
N LEU A 232 42.13 21.26 18.08
CA LEU A 232 41.32 22.43 17.73
C LEU A 232 41.42 22.71 16.22
N THR A 233 40.29 22.99 15.58
CA THR A 233 40.25 23.42 14.18
C THR A 233 40.26 24.96 14.10
N PRO A 234 41.31 25.57 13.52
CA PRO A 234 41.42 27.02 13.42
C PRO A 234 40.45 27.59 12.37
N ILE A 235 39.68 28.62 12.75
CA ILE A 235 38.90 29.47 11.85
C ILE A 235 39.72 30.74 11.59
N ILE A 236 40.12 30.94 10.34
CA ILE A 236 41.11 31.95 9.97
C ILE A 236 40.43 33.31 9.78
N HIS A 237 40.97 34.34 10.42
CA HIS A 237 40.59 35.74 10.22
C HIS A 237 41.82 36.63 9.95
N GLU A 238 41.58 37.87 9.50
CA GLU A 238 42.64 38.84 9.30
C GLU A 238 43.28 39.27 10.63
N LYS A 239 44.62 39.37 10.64
CA LYS A 239 45.38 39.74 11.83
C LYS A 239 44.97 41.13 12.33
N ASN A 240 44.73 41.25 13.64
CA ASN A 240 44.25 42.47 14.32
C ASN A 240 42.88 43.00 13.85
N ASN A 241 42.13 42.27 13.03
CA ASN A 241 40.80 42.66 12.57
C ASN A 241 39.70 41.93 13.37
N TYR A 242 39.64 42.17 14.68
CA TYR A 242 38.65 41.51 15.55
C TYR A 242 37.21 41.87 15.17
N LYS A 243 36.99 43.05 14.59
CA LYS A 243 35.69 43.48 14.07
C LYS A 243 35.17 42.54 12.98
N GLN A 244 36.04 42.04 12.09
CA GLN A 244 35.67 41.05 11.07
C GLN A 244 35.08 39.77 11.68
N ILE A 245 35.68 39.28 12.77
CA ILE A 245 35.20 38.09 13.49
C ILE A 245 33.77 38.33 13.95
N TYR A 246 33.52 39.38 14.73
CA TYR A 246 32.20 39.64 15.30
C TYR A 246 31.14 40.02 14.26
N ASP A 247 31.51 40.78 13.21
CA ASP A 247 30.61 41.08 12.09
C ASP A 247 30.22 39.79 11.33
N SER A 248 31.18 38.87 11.12
CA SER A 248 30.90 37.57 10.49
C SER A 248 30.05 36.67 11.38
N LEU A 249 30.31 36.68 12.70
CA LEU A 249 29.57 35.93 13.70
C LEU A 249 28.12 36.41 13.81
N LEU A 250 27.89 37.72 13.80
CA LEU A 250 26.55 38.28 13.79
C LEU A 250 25.79 37.90 12.50
N ARG A 251 26.49 37.91 11.35
CA ARG A 251 25.89 37.53 10.06
C ARG A 251 25.50 36.05 10.03
N ILE A 252 26.38 35.15 10.48
CA ILE A 252 26.08 33.70 10.51
C ILE A 252 24.98 33.37 11.53
N ALA A 253 24.98 34.02 12.70
CA ALA A 253 23.89 33.87 13.67
C ALA A 253 22.56 34.25 13.01
N ASN A 254 22.46 35.44 12.41
CA ASN A 254 21.24 35.89 11.73
C ASN A 254 20.80 35.01 10.54
N LEU A 255 21.72 34.29 9.89
CA LEU A 255 21.40 33.34 8.81
C LEU A 255 20.85 32.02 9.36
N VAL A 256 21.47 31.49 10.41
CA VAL A 256 21.19 30.15 10.95
C VAL A 256 20.08 30.16 12.01
N THR A 257 19.95 31.25 12.77
CA THR A 257 19.00 31.40 13.89
C THR A 257 17.72 32.14 13.53
N ARG A 258 17.54 32.45 12.25
CA ARG A 258 16.40 33.18 11.71
C ARG A 258 15.06 32.54 12.12
N ASP A 259 14.16 33.36 12.64
CA ASP A 259 12.80 32.95 13.00
C ASP A 259 11.90 32.75 11.76
N TYR A 260 10.71 32.18 11.97
CA TYR A 260 9.76 31.89 10.90
C TYR A 260 9.30 33.13 10.10
N ASN A 261 9.07 34.27 10.76
CA ASN A 261 8.60 35.50 10.11
C ASN A 261 9.73 36.10 9.25
N SER A 262 10.94 36.10 9.78
CA SER A 262 12.14 36.54 9.09
C SER A 262 12.43 35.64 7.87
N TRP A 263 12.28 34.31 7.99
CA TRP A 263 12.33 33.41 6.84
C TRP A 263 11.24 33.70 5.82
N SER A 264 10.02 33.93 6.30
CA SER A 264 8.88 34.26 5.47
C SER A 264 9.05 35.53 4.62
N LEU A 265 9.73 36.54 5.17
CA LEU A 265 10.10 37.76 4.43
C LEU A 265 11.25 37.49 3.48
N ARG A 266 12.30 36.80 3.92
CA ARG A 266 13.44 36.48 3.05
C ARG A 266 13.04 35.63 1.85
N ILE A 267 12.17 34.64 2.01
CA ILE A 267 11.67 33.82 0.89
C ILE A 267 11.00 34.70 -0.16
N LYS A 268 10.26 35.74 0.26
CA LYS A 268 9.66 36.71 -0.66
C LYS A 268 10.75 37.46 -1.43
N ASP A 269 11.73 38.00 -0.71
CA ASP A 269 12.83 38.76 -1.34
C ASP A 269 13.63 37.87 -2.31
N ILE A 270 14.04 36.67 -1.87
CA ILE A 270 14.78 35.70 -2.70
C ILE A 270 13.95 35.34 -3.94
N SER A 271 12.64 35.10 -3.81
CA SER A 271 11.83 34.70 -4.95
C SER A 271 11.74 35.76 -6.06
N GLU A 272 11.99 37.02 -5.72
CA GLU A 272 12.03 38.16 -6.65
C GLU A 272 13.45 38.41 -7.22
N GLU A 273 14.48 37.77 -6.66
CA GLU A 273 15.85 37.81 -7.17
C GLU A 273 16.01 36.90 -8.41
N VAL A 274 16.87 37.31 -9.35
CA VAL A 274 17.32 36.42 -10.43
C VAL A 274 18.46 35.57 -9.88
N PRO A 275 18.49 34.24 -10.08
CA PRO A 275 19.56 33.33 -9.64
C PRO A 275 20.94 33.58 -10.28
N ASN A 276 21.50 34.79 -10.15
CA ASN A 276 22.68 35.26 -10.87
C ASN A 276 23.87 35.59 -9.96
N LYS A 277 23.76 35.37 -8.64
CA LYS A 277 24.85 35.57 -7.67
C LYS A 277 25.00 34.33 -6.79
N ILE A 278 25.76 33.37 -7.30
CA ILE A 278 26.14 32.16 -6.56
C ILE A 278 27.19 32.58 -5.52
N ASN A 279 26.72 33.00 -4.34
CA ASN A 279 27.55 33.07 -3.15
C ASN A 279 27.08 31.98 -2.17
N ASP A 280 27.98 31.56 -1.29
CA ASP A 280 27.70 30.47 -0.33
C ASP A 280 26.49 30.77 0.57
N GLU A 281 26.23 32.05 0.87
CA GLU A 281 25.07 32.46 1.67
C GLU A 281 23.75 32.16 0.95
N PHE A 282 23.66 32.49 -0.35
CA PHE A 282 22.46 32.24 -1.15
C PHE A 282 22.19 30.75 -1.31
N ASP A 283 23.22 29.95 -1.64
CA ASP A 283 23.07 28.50 -1.79
C ASP A 283 22.66 27.84 -0.46
N PHE A 284 23.20 28.32 0.67
CA PHE A 284 22.76 27.89 1.99
C PHE A 284 21.28 28.21 2.23
N GLU A 285 20.85 29.45 1.94
CA GLU A 285 19.45 29.86 2.12
C GLU A 285 18.49 29.01 1.28
N ILE A 286 18.83 28.72 0.02
CA ILE A 286 18.01 27.84 -0.83
C ILE A 286 17.97 26.41 -0.28
N LYS A 287 19.10 25.86 0.15
CA LYS A 287 19.16 24.52 0.77
C LYS A 287 18.25 24.45 2.01
N GLU A 288 18.25 25.48 2.84
CA GLU A 288 17.37 25.55 4.02
C GLU A 288 15.89 25.65 3.64
N ILE A 289 15.56 26.44 2.62
CA ILE A 289 14.19 26.57 2.11
C ILE A 289 13.68 25.23 1.58
N LEU A 290 14.48 24.55 0.76
CA LEU A 290 14.08 23.31 0.09
C LEU A 290 14.08 22.07 1.00
N ASN A 291 14.77 22.14 2.14
CA ASN A 291 14.74 21.08 3.18
C ASN A 291 13.61 21.27 4.20
N ASN A 292 12.77 22.30 4.05
CA ASN A 292 11.62 22.53 4.91
C ASN A 292 10.34 22.62 4.06
N ILE A 293 9.42 21.69 4.27
CA ILE A 293 8.24 21.52 3.40
C ILE A 293 7.37 22.79 3.29
N HIS A 294 7.26 23.57 4.38
CA HIS A 294 6.48 24.81 4.41
C HIS A 294 7.20 25.97 3.71
N TYR A 295 8.53 26.04 3.84
CA TYR A 295 9.32 27.07 3.15
C TYR A 295 9.40 26.79 1.66
N SER A 296 9.62 25.52 1.30
CA SER A 296 9.62 25.02 -0.07
C SER A 296 8.30 25.36 -0.78
N ASP A 297 7.16 25.05 -0.17
CA ASP A 297 5.84 25.40 -0.73
C ASP A 297 5.68 26.91 -0.96
N LYS A 298 6.00 27.71 0.07
CA LYS A 298 5.93 29.17 -0.02
C LYS A 298 6.88 29.73 -1.09
N PHE A 299 8.01 29.09 -1.30
CA PHE A 299 9.00 29.48 -2.30
C PHE A 299 8.52 29.13 -3.72
N PHE A 300 8.09 27.88 -3.95
CA PHE A 300 7.54 27.42 -5.22
C PHE A 300 6.25 28.15 -5.63
N SER A 301 5.43 28.62 -4.68
CA SER A 301 4.27 29.46 -5.01
C SER A 301 4.63 30.84 -5.56
N LYS A 302 5.87 31.31 -5.37
CA LYS A 302 6.31 32.66 -5.74
C LYS A 302 7.24 32.71 -6.95
N ILE A 303 8.19 31.78 -7.06
CA ILE A 303 9.17 31.81 -8.15
C ILE A 303 8.50 31.49 -9.49
N LYS A 304 8.78 32.33 -10.48
CA LYS A 304 8.23 32.22 -11.84
C LYS A 304 9.30 32.65 -12.84
N SER A 305 10.20 31.75 -13.21
CA SER A 305 11.12 32.04 -14.32
C SER A 305 11.84 30.79 -14.82
N ARG A 306 12.27 30.90 -16.07
CA ARG A 306 13.26 30.02 -16.69
C ARG A 306 14.56 29.94 -15.88
N ASP A 307 15.06 31.07 -15.39
CA ASP A 307 16.33 31.14 -14.64
C ASP A 307 16.28 30.30 -13.35
N TRP A 308 15.15 30.31 -12.64
CA TRP A 308 14.93 29.48 -11.46
C TRP A 308 14.90 27.99 -11.80
N ALA A 309 14.26 27.62 -12.91
CA ALA A 309 14.22 26.24 -13.35
C ALA A 309 15.62 25.72 -13.71
N GLU A 310 16.41 26.50 -14.44
CA GLU A 310 17.78 26.15 -14.81
C GLU A 310 18.70 26.08 -13.58
N TYR A 311 18.58 27.02 -12.62
CA TYR A 311 19.35 26.98 -11.37
C TYR A 311 19.03 25.72 -10.54
N LEU A 312 17.75 25.43 -10.31
CA LEU A 312 17.33 24.27 -9.49
C LEU A 312 17.74 22.95 -10.14
N PHE A 313 17.65 22.86 -11.47
CA PHE A 313 18.12 21.71 -12.23
C PHE A 313 19.63 21.52 -12.12
N ASN A 314 20.43 22.58 -12.32
CA ASN A 314 21.88 22.52 -12.24
C ASN A 314 22.40 22.22 -10.83
N LYS A 315 21.60 22.49 -9.79
CA LYS A 315 21.87 22.15 -8.39
C LYS A 315 21.30 20.80 -7.97
N GLU A 316 20.81 20.00 -8.92
CA GLU A 316 20.33 18.62 -8.72
C GLU A 316 19.08 18.49 -7.84
N TYR A 317 18.35 19.59 -7.60
CA TYR A 317 17.14 19.56 -6.77
C TYR A 317 15.97 18.81 -7.44
N PHE A 318 16.04 18.54 -8.74
CA PHE A 318 15.02 17.76 -9.47
C PHE A 318 15.40 16.29 -9.67
N ASP A 319 16.55 15.82 -9.20
CA ASP A 319 17.07 14.49 -9.55
C ASP A 319 16.11 13.35 -9.16
N GLU A 320 15.45 13.49 -8.02
CA GLU A 320 14.42 12.57 -7.54
C GLU A 320 13.28 12.37 -8.55
N ILE A 321 12.78 13.44 -9.15
CA ILE A 321 11.60 13.40 -10.04
C ILE A 321 11.96 12.89 -11.44
N PHE A 322 13.25 12.91 -11.78
CA PHE A 322 13.85 12.29 -12.96
C PHE A 322 14.45 10.90 -12.64
N SER A 323 13.87 10.20 -11.66
CA SER A 323 14.23 8.82 -11.31
C SER A 323 13.00 7.90 -11.36
N SER A 324 13.21 6.59 -11.40
CA SER A 324 12.14 5.58 -11.33
C SER A 324 11.64 5.29 -9.91
N ASN A 325 12.17 5.99 -8.90
CA ASN A 325 11.86 5.75 -7.50
C ASN A 325 10.51 6.37 -7.08
N LYS A 326 10.05 5.98 -5.88
CA LYS A 326 8.94 6.67 -5.22
C LYS A 326 9.34 8.11 -4.90
N ILE A 327 8.38 9.00 -5.07
CA ILE A 327 8.52 10.45 -4.88
C ILE A 327 7.96 10.80 -3.51
N ASP A 328 8.70 11.60 -2.75
CA ASP A 328 8.27 12.11 -1.45
C ASP A 328 7.47 13.42 -1.58
N ASP A 329 7.06 14.00 -0.47
CA ASP A 329 6.26 15.24 -0.47
C ASP A 329 7.01 16.43 -1.09
N PHE A 330 8.34 16.49 -0.96
CA PHE A 330 9.15 17.54 -1.60
C PHE A 330 9.20 17.35 -3.11
N GLY A 331 9.38 16.11 -3.57
CA GLY A 331 9.32 15.79 -4.97
C GLY A 331 7.97 16.09 -5.61
N ILE A 332 6.85 15.91 -4.88
CA ILE A 332 5.50 16.30 -5.34
C ILE A 332 5.42 17.82 -5.56
N GLN A 333 5.86 18.64 -4.61
CA GLN A 333 5.87 20.11 -4.75
C GLN A 333 6.66 20.57 -5.98
N ARG A 334 7.80 19.92 -6.24
CA ARG A 334 8.65 20.20 -7.42
C ARG A 334 7.94 19.85 -8.72
N ILE A 335 7.22 18.71 -8.77
CA ILE A 335 6.43 18.30 -9.94
C ILE A 335 5.29 19.29 -10.19
N GLU A 336 4.55 19.68 -9.16
CA GLU A 336 3.45 20.63 -9.26
C GLU A 336 3.92 21.99 -9.76
N TRP A 337 5.06 22.46 -9.23
CA TRP A 337 5.68 23.70 -9.70
C TRP A 337 6.13 23.62 -11.16
N LEU A 338 6.85 22.55 -11.54
CA LEU A 338 7.27 22.35 -12.93
C LEU A 338 6.08 22.27 -13.87
N SER A 339 5.02 21.54 -13.50
CA SER A 339 3.77 21.44 -14.25
C SER A 339 3.17 22.82 -14.52
N ARG A 340 3.03 23.63 -13.46
CA ARG A 340 2.44 24.96 -13.51
C ARG A 340 3.28 25.96 -14.31
N GLU A 341 4.57 26.05 -14.04
CA GLU A 341 5.41 27.15 -14.52
C GLU A 341 6.24 26.80 -15.76
N ILE A 342 6.69 25.55 -15.92
CA ILE A 342 7.71 25.17 -16.91
C ILE A 342 7.18 24.26 -18.00
N ILE A 343 6.54 23.12 -17.68
CA ILE A 343 6.10 22.11 -18.67
C ILE A 343 5.18 22.75 -19.70
N ILE A 344 4.24 23.59 -19.23
CA ILE A 344 3.30 24.29 -20.11
C ILE A 344 3.95 25.50 -20.78
N ASN A 345 4.62 26.40 -20.04
CA ASN A 345 5.04 27.69 -20.61
C ASN A 345 6.35 27.61 -21.40
N GLU A 346 7.28 26.77 -20.96
CA GLU A 346 8.65 26.61 -21.47
C GLU A 346 8.92 25.14 -21.86
N THR A 347 8.04 24.54 -22.65
CA THR A 347 8.10 23.11 -23.02
C THR A 347 9.47 22.69 -23.58
N ASP A 348 10.13 23.55 -24.36
CA ASP A 348 11.45 23.24 -24.94
C ASP A 348 12.57 23.19 -23.86
N LEU A 349 12.45 23.99 -22.80
CA LEU A 349 13.36 23.90 -21.65
C LEU A 349 13.13 22.60 -20.88
N PHE A 350 11.87 22.24 -20.64
CA PHE A 350 11.54 20.98 -19.98
C PHE A 350 12.08 19.77 -20.75
N LEU A 351 11.95 19.77 -22.08
CA LEU A 351 12.53 18.73 -22.93
C LEU A 351 14.05 18.66 -22.84
N LYS A 352 14.72 19.81 -22.67
CA LYS A 352 16.16 19.84 -22.41
C LYS A 352 16.49 19.15 -21.08
N PHE A 353 15.74 19.42 -20.02
CA PHE A 353 15.93 18.73 -18.73
C PHE A 353 15.70 17.22 -18.85
N CYS A 354 14.66 16.80 -19.56
CA CYS A 354 14.44 15.38 -19.85
C CYS A 354 15.63 14.78 -20.60
N CYS A 355 16.16 15.46 -21.63
CA CYS A 355 17.31 14.98 -22.38
C CYS A 355 18.57 14.87 -21.50
N ASP A 356 18.84 15.85 -20.65
CA ASP A 356 20.00 15.85 -19.74
C ASP A 356 19.89 14.77 -18.64
N LYS A 357 18.68 14.21 -18.42
CA LYS A 357 18.39 13.09 -17.51
C LYS A 357 17.99 11.80 -18.24
N ASP A 358 18.44 11.62 -19.48
CA ASP A 358 18.23 10.40 -20.29
C ASP A 358 16.75 10.00 -20.47
N PHE A 359 15.84 10.97 -20.42
CA PHE A 359 14.38 10.80 -20.48
C PHE A 359 13.81 9.90 -19.38
N ILE A 360 14.54 9.73 -18.26
CA ILE A 360 14.06 9.00 -17.09
C ILE A 360 13.13 9.93 -16.30
N LEU A 361 11.88 9.51 -16.12
CA LEU A 361 10.85 10.29 -15.44
C LEU A 361 10.15 9.42 -14.41
N SER A 362 9.89 9.98 -13.23
CA SER A 362 9.10 9.31 -12.21
C SER A 362 7.67 9.08 -12.68
N LYS A 363 7.04 8.02 -12.16
CA LYS A 363 5.64 7.68 -12.46
C LYS A 363 4.70 8.86 -12.18
N LYS A 364 4.92 9.58 -11.08
CA LYS A 364 4.11 10.76 -10.69
C LYS A 364 4.25 11.89 -11.71
N LEU A 365 5.47 12.18 -12.18
CA LEU A 365 5.69 13.21 -13.20
C LEU A 365 5.03 12.83 -14.54
N GLN A 366 5.10 11.56 -14.95
CA GLN A 366 4.44 11.09 -16.16
C GLN A 366 2.90 11.21 -16.07
N ILE A 367 2.31 10.89 -14.91
CA ILE A 367 0.87 11.07 -14.65
C ILE A 367 0.47 12.55 -14.72
N GLU A 368 1.31 13.44 -14.19
CA GLU A 368 1.08 14.89 -14.26
C GLU A 368 1.13 15.39 -15.71
N ILE A 369 2.12 14.96 -16.49
CA ILE A 369 2.20 15.26 -17.93
C ILE A 369 0.94 14.75 -18.67
N ALA A 370 0.48 13.52 -18.39
CA ALA A 370 -0.75 12.98 -18.97
C ALA A 370 -1.96 13.87 -18.63
N THR A 371 -2.05 14.34 -17.38
CA THR A 371 -3.13 15.22 -16.90
C THR A 371 -3.12 16.58 -17.62
N ILE A 372 -1.93 17.17 -17.84
CA ILE A 372 -1.75 18.40 -18.63
C ILE A 372 -2.21 18.18 -20.08
N ILE A 373 -1.88 17.04 -20.70
CA ILE A 373 -2.31 16.74 -22.08
C ILE A 373 -3.83 16.60 -22.17
N CYS A 374 -4.46 15.95 -21.18
CA CYS A 374 -5.91 15.78 -21.12
C CYS A 374 -6.69 17.06 -20.78
N ASN A 375 -5.99 18.19 -20.59
CA ASN A 375 -6.58 19.49 -20.38
C ASN A 375 -7.01 20.11 -21.74
N LYS A 376 -8.29 20.51 -21.86
CA LYS A 376 -8.87 21.06 -23.10
C LYS A 376 -8.15 22.28 -23.70
N ASN A 377 -7.32 22.99 -22.94
CA ASN A 377 -6.65 24.21 -23.39
C ASN A 377 -5.24 23.95 -23.95
N THR A 378 -4.74 22.71 -23.92
CA THR A 378 -3.38 22.39 -24.36
C THR A 378 -3.31 22.34 -25.89
N LYS A 379 -2.43 23.14 -26.48
CA LYS A 379 -2.25 23.20 -27.94
C LYS A 379 -1.61 21.92 -28.47
N ILE A 380 -1.99 21.53 -29.69
CA ILE A 380 -1.50 20.29 -30.33
C ILE A 380 0.03 20.25 -30.47
N GLU A 381 0.71 21.37 -30.72
CA GLU A 381 2.18 21.36 -30.85
C GLU A 381 2.88 20.95 -29.53
N LYS A 382 2.24 21.22 -28.38
CA LYS A 382 2.75 20.80 -27.06
C LYS A 382 2.38 19.36 -26.77
N ILE A 383 1.16 18.94 -27.11
CA ILE A 383 0.70 17.56 -26.98
C ILE A 383 1.63 16.62 -27.74
N GLU A 384 1.95 16.93 -29.01
CA GLU A 384 2.85 16.14 -29.86
C GLU A 384 4.24 15.95 -29.25
N LYS A 385 4.71 16.88 -28.42
CA LYS A 385 6.01 16.78 -27.73
C LYS A 385 5.90 15.99 -26.43
N LEU A 386 4.96 16.36 -25.57
CA LEU A 386 4.84 15.86 -24.20
C LEU A 386 4.32 14.41 -24.15
N ILE A 387 3.46 14.01 -25.09
CA ILE A 387 2.85 12.68 -25.05
C ILE A 387 3.87 11.55 -25.21
N ASN A 388 4.99 11.83 -25.89
CA ASN A 388 6.08 10.86 -26.08
C ASN A 388 6.96 10.67 -24.84
N LEU A 389 6.72 11.42 -23.75
CA LEU A 389 7.43 11.27 -22.48
C LEU A 389 6.73 10.31 -21.51
N ILE A 390 5.59 9.74 -21.89
CA ILE A 390 4.75 8.95 -21.00
C ILE A 390 4.91 7.47 -21.30
N ASP A 391 5.21 6.67 -20.28
CA ASP A 391 5.02 5.22 -20.31
C ASP A 391 3.58 4.87 -19.95
N PHE A 392 2.79 4.53 -20.96
CA PHE A 392 1.36 4.22 -20.81
C PHE A 392 1.09 2.94 -20.01
N ASN A 393 2.09 2.10 -19.74
CA ASN A 393 1.93 0.89 -18.92
C ASN A 393 1.46 1.20 -17.50
N ASN A 394 1.81 2.37 -16.96
CA ASN A 394 1.60 2.70 -15.55
C ASN A 394 0.38 3.58 -15.27
N LEU A 395 -0.35 3.97 -16.32
CA LEU A 395 -1.55 4.80 -16.21
C LEU A 395 -2.79 3.99 -15.83
N ASP A 396 -3.67 4.62 -15.05
CA ASP A 396 -5.02 4.13 -14.77
C ASP A 396 -5.94 4.25 -16.01
N PHE A 397 -7.07 3.56 -15.95
CA PHE A 397 -8.00 3.49 -17.07
C PHE A 397 -8.64 4.84 -17.44
N MET A 398 -8.84 5.75 -16.47
CA MET A 398 -9.45 7.06 -16.72
C MET A 398 -8.51 7.93 -17.56
N LEU A 399 -7.23 7.97 -17.22
CA LEU A 399 -6.22 8.71 -17.98
C LEU A 399 -6.02 8.10 -19.37
N VAL A 400 -5.97 6.77 -19.48
CA VAL A 400 -5.91 6.07 -20.79
C VAL A 400 -7.13 6.47 -21.65
N GLY A 401 -8.34 6.39 -21.10
CA GLY A 401 -9.57 6.77 -21.81
C GLY A 401 -9.57 8.23 -22.24
N ARG A 402 -9.12 9.16 -21.40
CA ARG A 402 -9.03 10.60 -21.74
C ARG A 402 -7.95 10.89 -22.76
N LEU A 403 -6.81 10.21 -22.71
CA LEU A 403 -5.75 10.34 -23.72
C LEU A 403 -6.23 9.85 -25.09
N LEU A 404 -6.99 8.74 -25.13
CA LEU A 404 -7.64 8.29 -26.38
C LEU A 404 -8.60 9.34 -26.93
N ASP A 405 -9.39 10.01 -26.08
CA ASP A 405 -10.27 11.12 -26.50
C ASP A 405 -9.46 12.31 -27.07
N VAL A 406 -8.32 12.64 -26.45
CA VAL A 406 -7.39 13.67 -26.96
C VAL A 406 -6.81 13.26 -28.31
N CYS A 407 -6.38 12.01 -28.47
CA CYS A 407 -5.91 11.53 -29.77
C CYS A 407 -7.01 11.57 -30.83
N TYR A 408 -8.25 11.24 -30.46
CA TYR A 408 -9.38 11.22 -31.39
C TYR A 408 -9.78 12.62 -31.88
N THR A 409 -9.68 13.62 -31.01
CA THR A 409 -9.93 15.02 -31.38
C THR A 409 -8.84 15.63 -32.27
N ASN A 410 -7.62 15.06 -32.26
CA ASN A 410 -6.45 15.56 -32.98
C ASN A 410 -6.01 14.65 -34.14
N ARG A 411 -6.94 13.88 -34.70
CA ARG A 411 -6.67 12.98 -35.83
C ARG A 411 -6.35 13.74 -37.11
N PRO A 412 -5.49 13.19 -38.00
CA PRO A 412 -4.82 11.89 -37.92
C PRO A 412 -3.45 11.93 -37.22
N LYS A 413 -3.01 13.09 -36.72
CA LYS A 413 -1.64 13.33 -36.23
C LYS A 413 -1.24 12.41 -35.07
N LEU A 414 -2.19 12.12 -34.18
CA LEU A 414 -1.98 11.27 -33.01
C LEU A 414 -2.53 9.83 -33.18
N ASP A 415 -2.91 9.41 -34.38
CA ASP A 415 -3.42 8.04 -34.61
C ASP A 415 -2.38 6.98 -34.19
N PHE A 416 -1.07 7.25 -34.40
CA PHE A 416 -0.01 6.32 -34.01
C PHE A 416 0.15 6.21 -32.48
N VAL A 417 -0.05 7.32 -31.75
CA VAL A 417 0.05 7.35 -30.28
C VAL A 417 -1.19 6.68 -29.66
N ALA A 418 -2.38 6.91 -30.23
CA ALA A 418 -3.60 6.21 -29.79
C ALA A 418 -3.42 4.69 -29.86
N ASN A 419 -2.78 4.22 -30.92
CA ASN A 419 -2.43 2.81 -31.08
C ASN A 419 -1.48 2.33 -29.98
N GLU A 420 -0.46 3.10 -29.63
CA GLU A 420 0.47 2.74 -28.55
C GLU A 420 -0.22 2.72 -27.18
N ILE A 421 -1.01 3.75 -26.86
CA ILE A 421 -1.81 3.85 -25.63
C ILE A 421 -2.71 2.61 -25.48
N TYR A 422 -3.48 2.29 -26.52
CA TYR A 422 -4.39 1.15 -26.48
C TYR A 422 -3.64 -0.18 -26.45
N SER A 423 -2.57 -0.33 -27.22
CA SER A 423 -1.74 -1.53 -27.21
C SER A 423 -1.15 -1.83 -25.83
N LYS A 424 -0.72 -0.79 -25.10
CA LYS A 424 -0.20 -0.91 -23.72
C LYS A 424 -1.32 -1.21 -22.71
N SER A 425 -2.55 -0.79 -22.97
CA SER A 425 -3.71 -1.12 -22.14
C SER A 425 -4.08 -2.61 -22.18
N LEU A 426 -3.69 -3.32 -23.23
CA LEU A 426 -3.89 -4.77 -23.42
C LEU A 426 -2.68 -5.61 -22.94
N SER A 427 -1.86 -5.09 -22.03
CA SER A 427 -0.72 -5.84 -21.51
C SER A 427 -1.15 -6.94 -20.55
N PHE A 428 -0.54 -8.11 -20.66
CA PHE A 428 -0.71 -9.25 -19.77
C PHE A 428 0.05 -9.03 -18.47
N VAL A 429 -0.62 -9.32 -17.35
CA VAL A 429 -0.05 -9.39 -16.01
C VAL A 429 0.15 -10.87 -15.70
N LEU A 430 1.39 -11.28 -15.47
CA LEU A 430 1.69 -12.68 -15.18
C LEU A 430 1.57 -12.89 -13.68
N ASN A 431 0.66 -13.76 -13.28
CA ASN A 431 0.43 -14.09 -11.88
C ASN A 431 0.76 -15.55 -11.62
N LYS A 432 1.33 -15.79 -10.43
CA LYS A 432 1.66 -17.14 -9.99
C LYS A 432 0.41 -17.75 -9.35
N ASN A 433 -0.14 -18.76 -10.00
CA ASN A 433 -1.26 -19.53 -9.50
C ASN A 433 -0.77 -20.93 -9.12
N THR A 434 -1.10 -21.38 -7.91
CA THR A 434 -0.78 -22.74 -7.48
C THR A 434 -2.05 -23.56 -7.61
N ILE A 435 -2.05 -24.51 -8.54
CA ILE A 435 -3.15 -25.48 -8.68
C ILE A 435 -2.53 -26.86 -8.48
N ILE A 436 -3.00 -27.58 -7.46
CA ILE A 436 -2.70 -29.02 -7.25
C ILE A 436 -1.19 -29.30 -7.33
N SER A 437 -0.39 -28.62 -6.49
CA SER A 437 1.08 -28.81 -6.39
C SER A 437 1.94 -28.46 -7.63
N THR A 438 1.35 -27.88 -8.68
CA THR A 438 2.09 -27.31 -9.82
C THR A 438 2.03 -25.79 -9.82
N ASP A 439 3.21 -25.16 -9.93
CA ASP A 439 3.33 -23.71 -10.15
C ASP A 439 2.91 -23.40 -11.59
N ILE A 440 1.75 -22.74 -11.74
CA ILE A 440 1.23 -22.27 -13.02
C ILE A 440 1.44 -20.77 -13.14
N ILE A 441 1.88 -20.32 -14.31
CA ILE A 441 1.86 -18.90 -14.67
C ILE A 441 0.53 -18.62 -15.35
N GLY A 442 -0.38 -17.98 -14.61
CA GLY A 442 -1.66 -17.50 -15.11
C GLY A 442 -1.51 -16.16 -15.84
N ILE A 443 -2.48 -15.88 -16.73
CA ILE A 443 -2.53 -14.62 -17.48
C ILE A 443 -3.68 -13.76 -16.98
N ASP A 444 -3.35 -12.68 -16.29
CA ASP A 444 -4.30 -11.62 -15.95
C ASP A 444 -4.21 -10.45 -16.95
N PHE A 445 -5.27 -9.66 -16.98
CA PHE A 445 -5.37 -8.49 -17.84
C PHE A 445 -5.21 -7.21 -17.01
N LYS A 446 -4.54 -6.20 -17.58
CA LYS A 446 -4.32 -4.92 -16.89
C LYS A 446 -5.62 -4.25 -16.41
N PHE A 447 -6.72 -4.42 -17.14
CA PHE A 447 -8.02 -3.84 -16.82
C PHE A 447 -9.12 -4.92 -16.88
N GLU A 448 -10.19 -4.73 -16.12
CA GLU A 448 -11.37 -5.61 -16.14
C GLU A 448 -12.14 -5.52 -17.47
N ASN A 449 -12.94 -6.54 -17.76
CA ASN A 449 -13.75 -6.73 -18.97
C ASN A 449 -14.52 -5.47 -19.43
N TYR A 450 -15.31 -4.84 -18.56
CA TYR A 450 -16.10 -3.65 -18.86
C TYR A 450 -15.20 -2.48 -19.29
N ILE A 451 -14.06 -2.30 -18.62
CA ILE A 451 -13.10 -1.24 -18.92
C ILE A 451 -12.41 -1.52 -20.27
N MET A 452 -12.00 -2.76 -20.52
CA MET A 452 -11.41 -3.17 -21.79
C MET A 452 -12.38 -2.92 -22.96
N GLU A 453 -13.66 -3.23 -22.76
CA GLU A 453 -14.72 -2.95 -23.73
C GLU A 453 -14.89 -1.45 -23.97
N GLU A 454 -14.93 -0.64 -22.91
CA GLU A 454 -15.04 0.82 -23.01
C GLU A 454 -13.86 1.41 -23.81
N LEU A 455 -12.63 1.03 -23.47
CA LEU A 455 -11.42 1.48 -24.17
C LEU A 455 -11.39 1.01 -25.63
N TRP A 456 -11.82 -0.22 -25.90
CA TRP A 456 -11.97 -0.73 -27.27
C TRP A 456 -12.98 0.06 -28.07
N ASN A 457 -14.15 0.35 -27.47
CA ASN A 457 -15.21 1.14 -28.09
C ASN A 457 -14.75 2.55 -28.48
N LYS A 458 -13.82 3.13 -27.72
CA LYS A 458 -13.13 4.38 -28.09
C LYS A 458 -12.11 4.18 -29.20
N TYR A 459 -11.23 3.18 -29.09
CA TYR A 459 -10.14 2.96 -30.04
C TYR A 459 -10.61 2.47 -31.42
N LYS A 460 -11.69 1.68 -31.50
CA LYS A 460 -12.20 1.15 -32.79
C LYS A 460 -12.73 2.23 -33.74
N LEU A 461 -12.90 3.46 -33.26
CA LEU A 461 -13.23 4.64 -34.07
C LEU A 461 -12.02 5.15 -34.89
N PHE A 462 -10.81 4.70 -34.60
CA PHE A 462 -9.60 5.04 -35.34
C PHE A 462 -9.48 4.22 -36.63
N LYS A 463 -8.54 4.59 -37.51
CA LYS A 463 -8.31 3.85 -38.77
C LYS A 463 -7.68 2.50 -38.44
N ASN A 464 -8.27 1.43 -38.97
CA ASN A 464 -7.79 0.04 -38.84
C ASN A 464 -6.35 -0.19 -39.34
N LYS A 465 -5.74 0.75 -40.08
CA LYS A 465 -4.34 0.68 -40.55
C LYS A 465 -3.34 0.32 -39.44
N TYR A 466 -3.60 0.71 -38.19
CA TYR A 466 -2.70 0.45 -37.07
C TYR A 466 -2.97 -0.84 -36.30
N TYR A 467 -4.02 -1.60 -36.64
CA TYR A 467 -4.32 -2.88 -35.96
C TYR A 467 -3.14 -3.85 -35.97
N ILE A 468 -2.34 -3.83 -37.04
CA ILE A 468 -1.11 -4.62 -37.16
C ILE A 468 -0.13 -4.38 -36.00
N ASN A 469 -0.03 -3.16 -35.47
CA ASN A 469 0.88 -2.85 -34.37
C ASN A 469 0.38 -3.44 -33.05
N ILE A 470 -0.94 -3.41 -32.81
CA ILE A 470 -1.54 -4.06 -31.63
C ILE A 470 -1.36 -5.57 -31.71
N LEU A 471 -1.62 -6.16 -32.88
CA LEU A 471 -1.42 -7.58 -33.11
C LEU A 471 0.04 -8.01 -32.93
N ASN A 472 1.01 -7.19 -33.36
CA ASN A 472 2.43 -7.40 -33.09
C ASN A 472 2.73 -7.40 -31.58
N ASN A 473 2.16 -6.47 -30.82
CA ASN A 473 2.36 -6.44 -29.37
C ASN A 473 1.74 -7.67 -28.68
N ILE A 474 0.50 -8.01 -29.01
CA ILE A 474 -0.19 -9.21 -28.50
C ILE A 474 0.63 -10.46 -28.83
N SER A 475 1.09 -10.60 -30.08
CA SER A 475 1.93 -11.71 -30.52
C SER A 475 3.22 -11.81 -29.71
N ASN A 476 3.93 -10.69 -29.51
CA ASN A 476 5.17 -10.68 -28.75
C ASN A 476 4.95 -11.08 -27.29
N GLN A 477 3.85 -10.63 -26.68
CA GLN A 477 3.48 -11.05 -25.33
C GLN A 477 3.23 -12.56 -25.27
N LEU A 478 2.45 -13.11 -26.22
CA LEU A 478 2.20 -14.55 -26.34
C LEU A 478 3.49 -15.36 -26.58
N TYR A 479 4.38 -14.90 -27.47
CA TYR A 479 5.67 -15.56 -27.70
C TYR A 479 6.59 -15.50 -26.48
N ASN A 480 6.54 -14.43 -25.69
CA ASN A 480 7.32 -14.33 -24.45
C ASN A 480 6.89 -15.37 -23.41
N LEU A 481 5.62 -15.79 -23.40
CA LEU A 481 5.14 -16.85 -22.51
C LEU A 481 5.88 -18.17 -22.72
N LYS A 482 6.31 -18.47 -23.95
CA LYS A 482 7.09 -19.69 -24.25
C LYS A 482 8.40 -19.76 -23.49
N ARG A 483 9.01 -18.62 -23.14
CA ARG A 483 10.26 -18.60 -22.37
C ARG A 483 10.07 -19.32 -21.04
N TYR A 484 8.90 -19.16 -20.41
CA TYR A 484 8.59 -19.84 -19.16
C TYR A 484 8.37 -21.35 -19.34
N LYS A 485 7.70 -21.76 -20.42
CA LYS A 485 7.56 -23.18 -20.79
C LYS A 485 8.93 -23.84 -21.04
N ILE A 486 9.85 -23.15 -21.71
CA ILE A 486 11.23 -23.62 -21.93
C ILE A 486 12.01 -23.76 -20.61
N ILE A 487 11.77 -22.88 -19.63
CA ILE A 487 12.41 -22.93 -18.31
C ILE A 487 11.75 -23.99 -17.39
N GLY A 488 10.65 -24.61 -17.81
CA GLY A 488 10.00 -25.72 -17.11
C GLY A 488 8.76 -25.33 -16.29
N PHE A 489 8.24 -24.11 -16.46
CA PHE A 489 6.97 -23.71 -15.85
C PHE A 489 5.79 -24.12 -16.72
N TYR A 490 4.71 -24.57 -16.07
CA TYR A 490 3.43 -24.70 -16.73
C TYR A 490 2.84 -23.29 -16.90
N VAL A 491 2.46 -22.94 -18.12
CA VAL A 491 1.82 -21.65 -18.42
C VAL A 491 0.38 -21.96 -18.78
N GLU A 492 -0.57 -21.17 -18.30
CA GLU A 492 -1.96 -21.30 -18.73
C GLU A 492 -2.04 -21.25 -20.26
N GLU A 493 -2.45 -22.36 -20.87
CA GLU A 493 -2.48 -22.49 -22.32
C GLU A 493 -3.89 -22.18 -22.83
N PHE A 494 -3.98 -21.33 -23.86
CA PHE A 494 -5.24 -20.98 -24.54
C PHE A 494 -5.83 -22.16 -25.36
N GLU A 495 -5.57 -23.40 -24.97
CA GLU A 495 -6.01 -24.63 -25.66
C GLU A 495 -7.53 -24.67 -25.84
N PHE A 496 -8.28 -24.12 -24.88
CA PHE A 496 -9.75 -24.09 -24.87
C PHE A 496 -10.35 -22.70 -25.07
N ALA A 497 -9.52 -21.69 -25.39
CA ALA A 497 -10.03 -20.38 -25.77
C ALA A 497 -10.91 -20.52 -27.02
N SER A 498 -11.94 -19.69 -27.20
CA SER A 498 -12.79 -19.72 -28.40
C SER A 498 -13.10 -18.31 -28.92
N PHE A 499 -13.07 -18.13 -30.24
CA PHE A 499 -13.53 -16.91 -30.91
C PHE A 499 -15.07 -16.84 -31.08
N TYR A 500 -15.78 -17.83 -30.55
CA TYR A 500 -17.23 -18.02 -30.66
C TYR A 500 -17.85 -18.28 -29.26
N PRO A 501 -17.75 -17.32 -28.31
CA PRO A 501 -18.23 -17.48 -26.94
C PRO A 501 -19.75 -17.71 -26.85
N ARG A 502 -20.22 -18.33 -25.75
CA ARG A 502 -21.66 -18.51 -25.47
C ARG A 502 -22.25 -17.17 -25.00
N THR A 503 -23.50 -16.90 -25.37
CA THR A 503 -24.27 -15.80 -24.78
C THR A 503 -24.70 -16.21 -23.36
N GLU A 504 -23.85 -15.97 -22.36
CA GLU A 504 -24.19 -16.05 -20.94
C GLU A 504 -24.13 -14.64 -20.32
N GLU A 505 -24.80 -14.43 -19.18
CA GLU A 505 -25.02 -13.11 -18.55
C GLU A 505 -23.75 -12.45 -17.98
N TYR A 506 -22.57 -13.07 -18.10
CA TYR A 506 -21.30 -12.51 -17.67
C TYR A 506 -20.15 -12.89 -18.61
N ILE A 507 -19.50 -11.90 -19.22
CA ILE A 507 -18.33 -12.07 -20.11
C ILE A 507 -17.06 -12.01 -19.27
N SER A 508 -16.21 -13.03 -19.27
CA SER A 508 -14.92 -12.99 -18.57
C SER A 508 -13.89 -12.04 -19.23
N ASN A 509 -12.82 -11.67 -18.53
CA ASN A 509 -11.73 -10.86 -19.11
C ASN A 509 -11.09 -11.54 -20.34
N LEU A 510 -10.92 -12.87 -20.29
CA LEU A 510 -10.41 -13.66 -21.40
C LEU A 510 -11.35 -13.62 -22.61
N GLU A 511 -12.65 -13.80 -22.41
CA GLU A 511 -13.64 -13.71 -23.50
C GLU A 511 -13.68 -12.32 -24.11
N GLN A 512 -13.63 -11.27 -23.28
CA GLN A 512 -13.56 -9.89 -23.77
C GLN A 512 -12.30 -9.63 -24.60
N PHE A 513 -11.14 -10.15 -24.15
CA PHE A 513 -9.91 -10.12 -24.92
C PHE A 513 -10.07 -10.82 -26.28
N LEU A 514 -10.68 -12.01 -26.31
CA LEU A 514 -10.88 -12.77 -27.56
C LEU A 514 -11.83 -12.05 -28.53
N ILE A 515 -12.86 -11.35 -28.02
CA ILE A 515 -13.74 -10.49 -28.83
C ILE A 515 -12.93 -9.37 -29.49
N ILE A 516 -12.12 -8.66 -28.71
CA ILE A 516 -11.26 -7.58 -29.22
C ILE A 516 -10.24 -8.13 -30.21
N PHE A 517 -9.61 -9.26 -29.90
CA PHE A 517 -8.60 -9.87 -30.75
C PHE A 517 -9.19 -10.34 -32.08
N LYS A 518 -10.40 -10.91 -32.07
CA LYS A 518 -11.17 -11.24 -33.28
C LYS A 518 -11.45 -10.01 -34.13
N GLU A 519 -11.94 -8.92 -33.53
CA GLU A 519 -12.22 -7.69 -34.28
C GLU A 519 -10.95 -7.09 -34.90
N LEU A 520 -9.80 -7.16 -34.20
CA LEU A 520 -8.51 -6.75 -34.75
C LEU A 520 -8.10 -7.60 -35.96
N LEU A 521 -8.22 -8.93 -35.87
CA LEU A 521 -7.85 -9.86 -36.93
C LEU A 521 -8.73 -9.69 -38.19
N LEU A 522 -10.03 -9.55 -37.99
CA LEU A 522 -11.00 -9.45 -39.09
C LEU A 522 -11.09 -8.05 -39.70
N GLY A 523 -10.76 -7.01 -38.91
CA GLY A 523 -10.80 -5.61 -39.32
C GLY A 523 -9.69 -5.19 -40.29
N MET A 524 -8.71 -6.04 -40.60
CA MET A 524 -7.64 -5.77 -41.55
C MET A 524 -8.03 -6.01 -43.02
N ASP A 525 -7.28 -5.41 -43.95
CA ASP A 525 -7.36 -5.75 -45.38
C ASP A 525 -6.82 -7.16 -45.70
N ASP A 526 -7.14 -7.67 -46.89
CA ASP A 526 -6.81 -9.05 -47.28
C ASP A 526 -5.30 -9.32 -47.38
N ASN A 527 -4.48 -8.31 -47.73
CA ASN A 527 -3.02 -8.47 -47.77
C ASN A 527 -2.44 -8.65 -46.36
N ASN A 528 -2.92 -7.85 -45.40
CA ASN A 528 -2.54 -7.96 -44.00
C ASN A 528 -3.06 -9.26 -43.36
N LYS A 529 -4.29 -9.68 -43.71
CA LYS A 529 -4.81 -11.01 -43.32
C LYS A 529 -3.92 -12.14 -43.83
N GLU A 530 -3.50 -12.09 -45.10
CA GLU A 530 -2.60 -13.10 -45.66
C GLU A 530 -1.25 -13.15 -44.93
N TYR A 531 -0.69 -11.98 -44.58
CA TYR A 531 0.53 -11.90 -43.77
C TYR A 531 0.36 -12.58 -42.40
N TRP A 532 -0.69 -12.26 -41.66
CA TRP A 532 -0.94 -12.83 -40.33
C TRP A 532 -1.30 -14.30 -40.38
N TYR A 533 -2.04 -14.74 -41.39
CA TYR A 533 -2.27 -16.17 -41.65
C TYR A 533 -0.93 -16.91 -41.79
N LYS A 534 -0.05 -16.46 -42.70
CA LYS A 534 1.28 -17.08 -42.89
C LYS A 534 2.15 -17.01 -41.64
N THR A 535 2.00 -15.96 -40.83
CA THR A 535 2.76 -15.77 -39.58
C THR A 535 2.31 -16.72 -38.48
N TYR A 536 1.01 -17.01 -38.40
CA TYR A 536 0.43 -17.77 -37.29
C TYR A 536 0.19 -19.26 -37.58
N ILE A 537 0.01 -19.66 -38.84
CA ILE A 537 -0.35 -21.03 -39.23
C ILE A 537 0.70 -22.08 -38.82
N SER A 538 1.94 -21.67 -38.64
CA SER A 538 3.06 -22.53 -38.20
C SER A 538 3.40 -22.37 -36.71
N SER A 539 2.59 -21.62 -35.94
CA SER A 539 2.83 -21.38 -34.53
C SER A 539 2.36 -22.56 -33.68
N ASP A 540 3.21 -23.00 -32.76
CA ASP A 540 2.92 -23.93 -31.66
C ASP A 540 2.20 -23.27 -30.46
N ILE A 541 1.83 -21.99 -30.56
CA ILE A 541 0.94 -21.34 -29.58
C ILE A 541 -0.52 -21.55 -30.00
N PRO A 542 -1.35 -22.24 -29.19
CA PRO A 542 -2.73 -22.59 -29.57
C PRO A 542 -3.57 -21.42 -30.07
N ILE A 543 -3.60 -20.29 -29.35
CA ILE A 543 -4.41 -19.14 -29.76
C ILE A 543 -3.94 -18.49 -31.07
N LEU A 544 -2.63 -18.51 -31.35
CA LEU A 544 -2.12 -17.98 -32.62
C LEU A 544 -2.52 -18.90 -33.77
N LEU A 545 -2.33 -20.21 -33.61
CA LEU A 545 -2.76 -21.19 -34.61
C LEU A 545 -4.27 -21.09 -34.89
N ARG A 546 -5.11 -20.98 -33.85
CA ARG A 546 -6.57 -20.74 -33.98
C ARG A 546 -6.87 -19.44 -34.72
N SER A 547 -6.11 -18.37 -34.43
CA SER A 547 -6.25 -17.08 -35.12
C SER A 547 -5.99 -17.21 -36.63
N SER A 548 -5.03 -18.05 -37.03
CA SER A 548 -4.75 -18.30 -38.46
C SER A 548 -5.94 -18.93 -39.18
N LEU A 549 -6.65 -19.86 -38.54
CA LEU A 549 -7.83 -20.52 -39.11
C LEU A 549 -9.04 -19.57 -39.19
N LEU A 550 -9.23 -18.74 -38.16
CA LEU A 550 -10.22 -17.66 -38.18
C LEU A 550 -9.97 -16.73 -39.37
N ILE A 551 -8.71 -16.33 -39.61
CA ILE A 551 -8.33 -15.51 -40.75
C ILE A 551 -8.61 -16.24 -42.06
N LEU A 552 -8.12 -17.49 -42.21
CA LEU A 552 -8.28 -18.29 -43.43
C LEU A 552 -9.75 -18.42 -43.84
N ARG A 553 -10.64 -18.62 -42.86
CA ARG A 553 -12.10 -18.64 -43.08
C ARG A 553 -12.59 -17.36 -43.76
N HIS A 554 -12.12 -16.20 -43.31
CA HIS A 554 -12.58 -14.87 -43.75
C HIS A 554 -11.77 -14.27 -44.91
N MET A 555 -10.76 -14.97 -45.44
CA MET A 555 -10.05 -14.55 -46.65
C MET A 555 -10.97 -14.72 -47.87
N SER A 556 -11.25 -13.61 -48.57
CA SER A 556 -12.18 -13.56 -49.70
C SER A 556 -11.52 -13.90 -51.05
N ASN A 557 -10.20 -13.77 -51.12
CA ASN A 557 -9.36 -13.97 -52.31
C ASN A 557 -8.95 -15.44 -52.55
N ILE A 558 -9.40 -16.38 -51.72
CA ILE A 558 -9.03 -17.81 -51.79
C ILE A 558 -10.29 -18.66 -51.89
N THR A 559 -10.33 -19.59 -52.84
CA THR A 559 -11.45 -20.52 -53.04
C THR A 559 -11.51 -21.59 -51.94
N GLY A 560 -12.68 -22.20 -51.75
CA GLY A 560 -12.85 -23.27 -50.75
C GLY A 560 -11.87 -24.45 -50.92
N LYS A 561 -11.59 -24.84 -52.17
CA LYS A 561 -10.61 -25.89 -52.49
C LYS A 561 -9.18 -25.48 -52.11
N GLU A 562 -8.80 -24.24 -52.40
CA GLU A 562 -7.48 -23.73 -52.03
C GLU A 562 -7.32 -23.66 -50.50
N LYS A 563 -8.38 -23.28 -49.77
CA LYS A 563 -8.38 -23.33 -48.29
C LYS A 563 -8.14 -24.75 -47.75
N LEU A 564 -8.79 -25.77 -48.31
CA LEU A 564 -8.53 -27.18 -47.94
C LEU A 564 -7.10 -27.63 -48.26
N ASN A 565 -6.59 -27.28 -49.44
CA ASN A 565 -5.20 -27.57 -49.81
C ASN A 565 -4.19 -26.90 -48.87
N LEU A 566 -4.49 -25.69 -48.42
CA LEU A 566 -3.65 -24.95 -47.47
C LEU A 566 -3.58 -25.64 -46.11
N LEU A 567 -4.70 -26.14 -45.57
CA LEU A 567 -4.69 -26.94 -44.34
C LEU A 567 -3.78 -28.17 -44.49
N LYS A 568 -3.94 -28.91 -45.59
CA LYS A 568 -3.14 -30.11 -45.90
C LYS A 568 -1.65 -29.78 -46.03
N SER A 569 -1.30 -28.68 -46.69
CA SER A 569 0.11 -28.25 -46.85
C SER A 569 0.79 -27.83 -45.55
N ASN A 570 0.00 -27.41 -44.54
CA ASN A 570 0.49 -27.04 -43.21
C ASN A 570 0.38 -28.20 -42.20
N ASN A 571 0.12 -29.43 -42.67
CA ASN A 571 -0.07 -30.63 -41.85
C ASN A 571 -1.20 -30.49 -40.80
N ILE A 572 -2.18 -29.64 -41.05
CA ILE A 572 -3.37 -29.53 -40.20
C ILE A 572 -4.34 -30.63 -40.60
N LYS A 573 -4.60 -31.52 -39.65
CA LYS A 573 -5.55 -32.61 -39.79
C LYS A 573 -6.99 -32.09 -39.84
N ILE A 574 -7.86 -32.80 -40.55
CA ILE A 574 -9.27 -32.43 -40.74
C ILE A 574 -10.02 -32.47 -39.40
N LEU A 575 -9.67 -33.43 -38.53
CA LEU A 575 -10.23 -33.59 -37.19
C LEU A 575 -9.24 -33.25 -36.08
N ASP A 576 -8.50 -32.15 -36.22
CA ASP A 576 -7.70 -31.61 -35.12
C ASP A 576 -8.62 -31.08 -34.00
N ILE A 577 -8.68 -31.82 -32.88
CA ILE A 577 -9.58 -31.54 -31.76
C ILE A 577 -9.23 -30.20 -31.07
N SER A 578 -7.95 -29.82 -31.05
CA SER A 578 -7.51 -28.55 -30.45
C SER A 578 -7.98 -27.32 -31.25
N LEU A 579 -8.31 -27.52 -32.53
CA LEU A 579 -8.74 -26.49 -33.49
C LEU A 579 -10.18 -26.67 -33.97
N LYS A 580 -10.93 -27.58 -33.32
CA LYS A 580 -12.21 -28.11 -33.81
C LYS A 580 -13.20 -27.02 -34.18
N GLU A 581 -13.36 -26.00 -33.34
CA GLU A 581 -14.33 -24.92 -33.58
C GLU A 581 -14.04 -24.15 -34.86
N GLU A 582 -12.80 -23.69 -35.03
CA GLU A 582 -12.39 -22.94 -36.21
C GLU A 582 -12.47 -23.81 -37.48
N LEU A 583 -12.08 -25.09 -37.40
CA LEU A 583 -12.16 -26.02 -38.51
C LEU A 583 -13.60 -26.31 -38.92
N PHE A 584 -14.50 -26.61 -37.97
CA PHE A 584 -15.91 -26.90 -38.25
C PHE A 584 -16.61 -25.69 -38.88
N TRP A 585 -16.34 -24.50 -38.37
CA TRP A 585 -16.85 -23.25 -38.96
C TRP A 585 -16.26 -22.96 -40.34
N LEU A 586 -14.97 -23.24 -40.55
CA LEU A 586 -14.33 -23.15 -41.86
C LEU A 586 -14.97 -24.12 -42.86
N TYR A 587 -15.23 -25.37 -42.45
CA TYR A 587 -15.87 -26.37 -43.31
C TYR A 587 -17.34 -26.06 -43.59
N ALA A 588 -18.08 -25.49 -42.63
CA ALA A 588 -19.46 -25.05 -42.84
C ALA A 588 -19.57 -24.03 -43.99
N ASP A 589 -18.61 -23.11 -44.09
CA ASP A 589 -18.59 -22.11 -45.16
C ASP A 589 -18.07 -22.68 -46.49
N ILE A 590 -17.08 -23.58 -46.45
CA ILE A 590 -16.44 -24.15 -47.64
C ILE A 590 -17.31 -25.21 -48.30
N PHE A 591 -17.80 -26.18 -47.52
CA PHE A 591 -18.36 -27.42 -48.03
C PHE A 591 -19.54 -27.22 -48.99
N PRO A 592 -20.53 -26.34 -48.73
CA PRO A 592 -21.65 -26.13 -49.64
C PRO A 592 -21.22 -25.62 -51.02
N SER A 593 -20.10 -24.87 -51.08
CA SER A 593 -19.57 -24.25 -52.31
C SER A 593 -18.68 -25.17 -53.16
N LEU A 594 -18.29 -26.34 -52.65
CA LEU A 594 -17.46 -27.29 -53.38
C LEU A 594 -18.26 -27.97 -54.51
N ASN A 595 -17.58 -28.36 -55.59
CA ASN A 595 -18.19 -29.22 -56.61
C ASN A 595 -18.34 -30.66 -56.10
N SER A 596 -19.19 -31.47 -56.76
CA SER A 596 -19.50 -32.83 -56.31
C SER A 596 -18.27 -33.73 -56.12
N ASN A 597 -17.29 -33.65 -57.02
CA ASN A 597 -16.07 -34.45 -56.94
C ASN A 597 -15.20 -34.04 -55.73
N ASP A 598 -15.05 -32.74 -55.47
CA ASP A 598 -14.28 -32.26 -54.32
C ASP A 598 -14.99 -32.53 -52.99
N LYS A 599 -16.34 -32.55 -52.97
CA LYS A 599 -17.13 -33.00 -51.81
C LYS A 599 -16.87 -34.47 -51.49
N GLU A 600 -16.93 -35.34 -52.49
CA GLU A 600 -16.69 -36.77 -52.34
C GLU A 600 -15.28 -37.05 -51.79
N ILE A 601 -14.26 -36.42 -52.39
CA ILE A 601 -12.86 -36.50 -51.95
C ILE A 601 -12.72 -36.07 -50.48
N PHE A 602 -13.25 -34.91 -50.11
CA PHE A 602 -13.13 -34.41 -48.74
C PHE A 602 -13.82 -35.32 -47.73
N LEU A 603 -15.01 -35.82 -48.07
CA LEU A 603 -15.71 -36.79 -47.23
C LEU A 603 -14.94 -38.11 -47.12
N ASP A 604 -14.23 -38.55 -48.16
CA ASP A 604 -13.39 -39.77 -48.12
C ASP A 604 -12.14 -39.55 -47.27
N GLU A 605 -11.53 -38.37 -47.36
CA GLU A 605 -10.42 -37.97 -46.50
C GLU A 605 -10.84 -37.98 -45.03
N ILE A 606 -12.04 -37.47 -44.67
CA ILE A 606 -12.59 -37.58 -43.30
C ILE A 606 -12.67 -39.04 -42.84
N MET A 607 -13.18 -39.93 -43.70
CA MET A 607 -13.35 -41.35 -43.33
C MET A 607 -12.03 -42.08 -43.19
N ASN A 608 -11.04 -41.76 -44.04
CA ASN A 608 -9.73 -42.38 -44.08
C ASN A 608 -8.72 -41.76 -43.13
N GLU A 609 -9.02 -40.60 -42.53
CA GLU A 609 -8.09 -39.94 -41.62
C GLU A 609 -7.74 -40.84 -40.43
N GLU A 610 -6.47 -40.89 -40.05
CA GLU A 610 -5.98 -41.67 -38.92
C GLU A 610 -5.84 -40.79 -37.66
N LYS A 611 -6.01 -41.41 -36.48
CA LYS A 611 -5.95 -40.72 -35.18
C LYS A 611 -4.66 -39.89 -35.01
N LEU A 612 -4.77 -38.73 -34.37
CA LEU A 612 -3.67 -37.77 -34.10
C LEU A 612 -2.74 -38.23 -32.99
N ASP A 613 -3.33 -38.74 -31.91
CA ASP A 613 -2.65 -39.18 -30.70
C ASP A 613 -3.09 -40.62 -30.40
N GLU A 614 -2.14 -41.46 -29.98
CA GLU A 614 -2.43 -42.83 -29.58
C GLU A 614 -3.37 -42.89 -28.36
N ASN A 615 -3.40 -41.82 -27.56
CA ASN A 615 -4.28 -41.63 -26.41
C ASN A 615 -5.77 -41.62 -26.76
N TYR A 616 -6.16 -41.21 -27.97
CA TYR A 616 -7.56 -41.27 -28.39
C TYR A 616 -7.97 -42.68 -28.79
N THR A 617 -9.10 -43.15 -28.27
CA THR A 617 -9.63 -44.44 -28.68
C THR A 617 -10.17 -44.36 -30.12
N ASN A 618 -10.09 -45.47 -30.85
CA ASN A 618 -10.71 -45.54 -32.19
C ASN A 618 -12.20 -45.12 -32.11
N LYS A 619 -12.92 -45.49 -31.06
CA LYS A 619 -14.33 -45.15 -30.85
C LYS A 619 -14.56 -43.64 -30.85
N THR A 620 -13.79 -42.88 -30.08
CA THR A 620 -14.01 -41.43 -29.95
C THR A 620 -13.57 -40.68 -31.19
N TYR A 621 -12.49 -41.11 -31.82
CA TYR A 621 -12.10 -40.53 -33.10
C TYR A 621 -13.19 -40.75 -34.18
N PHE A 622 -13.82 -41.94 -34.21
CA PHE A 622 -15.01 -42.18 -35.05
C PHE A 622 -16.23 -41.34 -34.62
N TYR A 623 -16.38 -41.01 -33.34
CA TYR A 623 -17.44 -40.11 -32.87
C TYR A 623 -17.22 -38.67 -33.32
N GLN A 624 -15.97 -38.19 -33.39
CA GLN A 624 -15.65 -36.88 -33.96
C GLN A 624 -15.93 -36.84 -35.47
N LYS A 625 -15.59 -37.91 -36.22
CA LYS A 625 -15.99 -38.07 -37.63
C LYS A 625 -17.51 -37.97 -37.79
N TYR A 626 -18.24 -38.71 -36.96
CA TYR A 626 -19.70 -38.67 -36.93
C TYR A 626 -20.25 -37.27 -36.68
N ASN A 627 -19.72 -36.55 -35.69
CA ASN A 627 -20.14 -35.19 -35.36
C ASN A 627 -19.83 -34.17 -36.48
N LEU A 628 -18.67 -34.29 -37.16
CA LEU A 628 -18.36 -33.46 -38.33
C LEU A 628 -19.33 -33.73 -39.49
N LEU A 629 -19.63 -35.00 -39.78
CA LEU A 629 -20.59 -35.35 -40.84
C LEU A 629 -22.00 -34.82 -40.53
N ILE A 630 -22.44 -34.94 -39.27
CA ILE A 630 -23.71 -34.35 -38.81
C ILE A 630 -23.69 -32.82 -38.95
N TRP A 631 -22.58 -32.18 -38.61
CA TRP A 631 -22.41 -30.74 -38.78
C TRP A 631 -22.53 -30.33 -40.24
N LEU A 632 -21.79 -30.98 -41.14
CA LEU A 632 -21.84 -30.71 -42.59
C LEU A 632 -23.24 -30.96 -43.17
N GLN A 633 -23.94 -31.98 -42.68
CA GLN A 633 -25.32 -32.26 -43.08
C GLN A 633 -26.26 -31.07 -42.83
N ARG A 634 -26.04 -30.29 -41.75
CA ARG A 634 -26.86 -29.10 -41.46
C ARG A 634 -26.73 -28.00 -42.51
N PHE A 635 -25.61 -27.97 -43.24
CA PHE A 635 -25.32 -26.96 -44.27
C PHE A 635 -25.50 -27.49 -45.70
N ASP A 636 -25.72 -28.80 -45.88
CA ASP A 636 -26.00 -29.47 -47.16
C ASP A 636 -26.93 -30.69 -46.94
N GLU A 637 -28.17 -30.43 -46.51
CA GLU A 637 -29.12 -31.44 -45.98
C GLU A 637 -29.43 -32.60 -46.94
N ASN A 638 -29.36 -32.34 -48.25
CA ASN A 638 -29.75 -33.30 -49.29
C ASN A 638 -28.58 -34.14 -49.84
N ASN A 639 -27.38 -33.97 -49.29
CA ASN A 639 -26.19 -34.66 -49.77
C ASN A 639 -26.20 -36.16 -49.38
N GLN A 640 -26.42 -37.03 -50.37
CA GLN A 640 -26.53 -38.47 -50.16
C GLN A 640 -25.22 -39.11 -49.68
N ASP A 641 -24.07 -38.55 -50.05
CA ASP A 641 -22.77 -39.10 -49.66
C ASP A 641 -22.50 -38.91 -48.16
N ILE A 642 -22.95 -37.78 -47.59
CA ILE A 642 -22.93 -37.55 -46.13
C ILE A 642 -23.81 -38.58 -45.43
N ILE A 643 -25.04 -38.78 -45.90
CA ILE A 643 -26.01 -39.73 -45.30
C ILE A 643 -25.44 -41.16 -45.32
N ASN A 644 -24.87 -41.57 -46.45
CA ASN A 644 -24.26 -42.89 -46.60
C ASN A 644 -23.09 -43.08 -45.61
N LYS A 645 -22.22 -42.07 -45.46
CA LYS A 645 -21.09 -42.13 -44.51
C LYS A 645 -21.55 -42.14 -43.05
N ILE A 646 -22.55 -41.34 -42.68
CA ILE A 646 -23.18 -41.37 -41.35
C ILE A 646 -23.73 -42.77 -41.05
N ASN A 647 -24.46 -43.37 -42.00
CA ASN A 647 -25.01 -44.71 -41.84
C ASN A 647 -23.91 -45.77 -41.68
N SER A 648 -22.81 -45.67 -42.46
CA SER A 648 -21.67 -46.59 -42.31
C SER A 648 -21.01 -46.53 -40.92
N ILE A 649 -20.97 -45.34 -40.30
CA ILE A 649 -20.48 -45.22 -38.91
C ILE A 649 -21.49 -45.83 -37.94
N LYS A 650 -22.79 -45.62 -38.15
CA LYS A 650 -23.86 -46.18 -37.31
C LYS A 650 -23.96 -47.71 -37.40
N GLU A 651 -23.59 -48.33 -38.53
CA GLU A 651 -23.49 -49.79 -38.62
C GLU A 651 -22.43 -50.36 -37.66
N ARG A 652 -21.38 -49.58 -37.37
CA ARG A 652 -20.31 -49.94 -36.43
C ARG A 652 -20.59 -49.48 -35.00
N TYR A 653 -21.28 -48.35 -34.83
CA TYR A 653 -21.58 -47.71 -33.54
C TYR A 653 -23.04 -47.17 -33.54
N ASP A 654 -24.00 -48.07 -33.40
CA ASP A 654 -25.44 -47.78 -33.50
C ASP A 654 -25.97 -46.80 -32.44
N TYR A 655 -25.31 -46.73 -31.29
CA TYR A 655 -25.65 -45.86 -30.16
C TYR A 655 -25.17 -44.40 -30.32
N PHE A 656 -24.43 -44.04 -31.38
CA PHE A 656 -24.00 -42.66 -31.60
C PHE A 656 -25.20 -41.72 -31.83
N LYS A 657 -25.26 -40.64 -31.03
CA LYS A 657 -26.28 -39.60 -31.12
C LYS A 657 -25.64 -38.25 -31.49
N PRO A 658 -26.34 -37.42 -32.29
CA PRO A 658 -25.83 -36.11 -32.70
C PRO A 658 -25.73 -35.16 -31.51
N LEU A 659 -24.64 -34.41 -31.42
CA LEU A 659 -24.51 -33.30 -30.47
C LEU A 659 -25.41 -32.13 -30.90
N GLU A 660 -25.91 -31.37 -29.92
CA GLU A 660 -26.67 -30.14 -30.19
C GLU A 660 -25.78 -29.09 -30.87
N ASN A 661 -24.54 -28.93 -30.37
CA ASN A 661 -23.50 -28.05 -30.92
C ASN A 661 -22.24 -28.86 -31.28
N PRO A 662 -22.23 -29.60 -32.41
CA PRO A 662 -21.11 -30.48 -32.80
C PRO A 662 -19.79 -29.76 -33.00
N GLU A 663 -19.82 -28.49 -33.37
CA GLU A 663 -18.68 -27.64 -33.66
C GLU A 663 -17.87 -27.26 -32.43
N LYS A 664 -18.49 -27.21 -31.24
CA LYS A 664 -17.81 -26.77 -30.02
C LYS A 664 -16.76 -27.77 -29.56
N SER A 665 -15.59 -27.25 -29.23
CA SER A 665 -14.62 -27.93 -28.37
C SER A 665 -15.16 -27.74 -26.97
N ILE A 666 -15.84 -28.75 -26.46
CA ILE A 666 -15.95 -28.86 -25.02
C ILE A 666 -14.49 -28.98 -24.56
N GLY A 667 -14.01 -28.06 -23.71
CA GLY A 667 -12.67 -28.18 -23.14
C GLY A 667 -12.56 -29.43 -22.26
N PRO A 668 -11.83 -29.42 -21.14
CA PRO A 668 -12.24 -30.27 -20.05
C PRO A 668 -13.65 -29.77 -19.68
N LEU A 669 -14.69 -30.44 -20.20
CA LEU A 669 -16.10 -30.30 -19.85
C LEU A 669 -16.54 -28.88 -19.36
N THR A 670 -16.99 -28.01 -20.27
CA THR A 670 -18.18 -27.14 -20.02
C THR A 670 -19.42 -27.66 -20.77
N LEU A 671 -19.47 -28.97 -20.94
CA LEU A 671 -20.55 -29.71 -20.29
C LEU A 671 -20.41 -29.43 -18.80
N ARG A 672 -21.47 -29.08 -18.05
CA ARG A 672 -21.35 -28.93 -16.59
C ARG A 672 -20.52 -30.10 -16.08
N TRP A 673 -19.43 -29.88 -15.32
CA TRP A 673 -18.59 -30.96 -14.78
C TRP A 673 -19.45 -32.19 -14.40
N GLY A 674 -19.54 -33.18 -15.29
CA GLY A 674 -20.57 -34.24 -15.19
C GLY A 674 -21.20 -34.84 -16.48
N ASP A 675 -21.04 -34.29 -17.70
CA ASP A 675 -21.81 -34.85 -18.85
C ASP A 675 -21.09 -35.88 -19.75
N ALA A 676 -19.80 -36.19 -19.54
CA ALA A 676 -19.21 -37.39 -20.15
C ALA A 676 -19.77 -38.64 -19.44
N GLN A 677 -20.23 -39.63 -20.21
CA GLN A 677 -20.85 -40.82 -19.62
C GLN A 677 -19.77 -41.76 -19.08
N LEU A 678 -20.01 -42.32 -17.89
CA LEU A 678 -19.24 -43.46 -17.40
C LEU A 678 -19.46 -44.65 -18.34
N PRO A 679 -18.46 -45.53 -18.52
CA PRO A 679 -18.59 -46.74 -19.33
C PRO A 679 -19.66 -47.72 -18.81
N TYR A 680 -20.13 -47.51 -17.58
CA TYR A 680 -21.21 -48.27 -16.96
C TYR A 680 -22.35 -47.33 -16.57
N THR A 681 -23.57 -47.78 -16.81
CA THR A 681 -24.78 -47.19 -16.23
C THR A 681 -24.89 -47.48 -14.74
N GLU A 682 -25.66 -46.68 -13.99
CA GLU A 682 -25.92 -46.93 -12.55
C GLU A 682 -26.45 -48.36 -12.33
N THR A 683 -27.32 -48.85 -13.21
CA THR A 683 -27.84 -50.22 -13.19
C THR A 683 -26.80 -51.30 -13.44
N GLU A 684 -25.84 -51.06 -14.35
CA GLU A 684 -24.76 -52.03 -14.62
C GLU A 684 -23.79 -52.10 -13.45
N ILE A 685 -23.45 -50.96 -12.86
CA ILE A 685 -22.61 -50.90 -11.66
C ILE A 685 -23.27 -51.70 -10.53
N VAL A 686 -24.55 -51.47 -10.28
CA VAL A 686 -25.29 -52.15 -9.20
C VAL A 686 -25.40 -53.66 -9.43
N ASN A 687 -25.71 -54.10 -10.65
CA ASN A 687 -26.01 -55.52 -10.92
C ASN A 687 -24.75 -56.37 -11.12
N ASN A 688 -23.64 -55.79 -11.56
CA ASN A 688 -22.43 -56.53 -11.97
C ASN A 688 -21.18 -56.22 -11.14
N LEU A 689 -21.31 -55.61 -9.96
CA LEU A 689 -20.20 -55.13 -9.14
C LEU A 689 -18.98 -56.09 -9.05
N GLU A 690 -19.19 -57.36 -8.73
CA GLU A 690 -18.10 -58.36 -8.60
C GLU A 690 -17.32 -58.60 -9.89
N LYS A 691 -17.94 -58.37 -11.06
CA LYS A 691 -17.28 -58.58 -12.36
C LYS A 691 -16.51 -57.35 -12.82
N ILE A 692 -16.84 -56.18 -12.31
CA ILE A 692 -16.31 -54.90 -12.80
C ILE A 692 -15.47 -54.17 -11.75
N ILE A 693 -15.28 -54.73 -10.54
CA ILE A 693 -14.58 -54.05 -9.44
C ILE A 693 -13.14 -53.67 -9.83
N ASP A 694 -12.39 -54.57 -10.47
CA ASP A 694 -11.06 -54.30 -11.01
C ASP A 694 -11.07 -53.15 -12.02
N GLU A 695 -12.09 -53.13 -12.89
CA GLU A 695 -12.26 -52.07 -13.90
C GLU A 695 -12.58 -50.73 -13.24
N LEU A 696 -13.41 -50.72 -12.18
CA LEU A 696 -13.70 -49.54 -11.37
C LEU A 696 -12.46 -49.05 -10.60
N LEU A 697 -11.62 -49.95 -10.08
CA LEU A 697 -10.40 -49.58 -9.38
C LEU A 697 -9.38 -48.92 -10.31
N SER A 698 -9.17 -49.49 -11.50
CA SER A 698 -8.21 -48.97 -12.50
C SER A 698 -8.71 -47.80 -13.36
N TYR A 699 -9.94 -47.34 -13.15
CA TYR A 699 -10.55 -46.31 -14.00
C TYR A 699 -9.95 -44.94 -13.72
N GLU A 700 -9.14 -44.37 -14.62
CA GLU A 700 -8.59 -43.03 -14.42
C GLU A 700 -9.50 -41.92 -15.01
N GLY A 701 -10.25 -42.24 -16.07
CA GLY A 701 -11.01 -41.24 -16.83
C GLY A 701 -10.10 -40.25 -17.55
N ASP A 702 -10.53 -39.73 -18.69
CA ASP A 702 -9.73 -38.79 -19.50
C ASP A 702 -10.39 -37.39 -19.58
N GLY A 703 -11.54 -37.22 -18.92
CA GLY A 703 -12.29 -35.97 -18.90
C GLY A 703 -12.88 -35.55 -20.24
N PHE A 704 -12.75 -36.38 -21.27
CA PHE A 704 -13.12 -36.05 -22.63
C PHE A 704 -14.02 -37.12 -23.28
N GLU A 705 -13.55 -38.36 -23.36
CA GLU A 705 -14.30 -39.51 -23.86
C GLU A 705 -15.02 -40.26 -22.72
N ARG A 706 -14.35 -40.32 -21.59
CA ARG A 706 -14.73 -41.00 -20.37
C ARG A 706 -14.75 -39.99 -19.25
N ALA A 707 -15.82 -40.01 -18.46
CA ALA A 707 -15.95 -39.13 -17.31
C ALA A 707 -14.67 -39.12 -16.46
N GLU A 708 -14.25 -37.97 -15.94
CA GLU A 708 -13.09 -37.93 -15.03
C GLU A 708 -13.32 -38.86 -13.83
N ARG A 709 -12.23 -39.32 -13.21
CA ARG A 709 -12.28 -40.11 -11.95
C ARG A 709 -13.26 -39.51 -10.93
N ILE A 710 -13.24 -38.19 -10.75
CA ILE A 710 -14.13 -37.51 -9.79
C ILE A 710 -15.62 -37.69 -10.13
N THR A 711 -15.97 -37.84 -11.41
CA THR A 711 -17.35 -38.11 -11.83
C THR A 711 -17.76 -39.54 -11.48
N LEU A 712 -16.85 -40.52 -11.58
CA LEU A 712 -17.07 -41.87 -11.06
C LEU A 712 -17.31 -41.82 -9.55
N ILE A 713 -16.47 -41.09 -8.80
CA ILE A 713 -16.61 -40.98 -7.34
C ILE A 713 -17.95 -40.35 -6.97
N ARG A 714 -18.36 -39.25 -7.60
CA ARG A 714 -19.68 -38.62 -7.40
C ARG A 714 -20.84 -39.56 -7.77
N LYS A 715 -20.66 -40.38 -8.81
CA LYS A 715 -21.67 -41.37 -9.21
C LYS A 715 -21.78 -42.49 -8.17
N LEU A 716 -20.66 -43.01 -7.69
CA LEU A 716 -20.63 -44.01 -6.63
C LEU A 716 -21.20 -43.47 -5.33
N GLU A 717 -20.91 -42.21 -5.00
CA GLU A 717 -21.51 -41.52 -3.87
C GLU A 717 -23.04 -41.53 -3.97
N LYS A 718 -23.60 -41.19 -5.14
CA LYS A 718 -25.05 -41.25 -5.40
C LYS A 718 -25.60 -42.68 -5.32
N ILE A 719 -24.97 -43.65 -5.98
CA ILE A 719 -25.44 -45.05 -5.97
C ILE A 719 -25.41 -45.59 -4.53
N CYS A 720 -24.33 -45.34 -3.80
CA CYS A 720 -24.19 -45.76 -2.42
C CYS A 720 -25.20 -45.06 -1.51
N SER A 721 -25.62 -43.83 -1.80
CA SER A 721 -26.63 -43.15 -0.98
C SER A 721 -28.05 -43.68 -1.23
N GLU A 722 -28.35 -44.09 -2.46
CA GLU A 722 -29.67 -44.61 -2.87
C GLU A 722 -29.82 -46.14 -2.66
N ASN A 723 -28.73 -46.91 -2.60
CA ASN A 723 -28.76 -48.37 -2.53
C ASN A 723 -27.85 -48.94 -1.42
N GLU A 724 -28.45 -49.30 -0.29
CA GLU A 724 -27.74 -49.83 0.89
C GLU A 724 -27.06 -51.18 0.63
N ASN A 725 -27.72 -52.11 -0.06
CA ASN A 725 -27.17 -53.44 -0.32
C ASN A 725 -25.94 -53.35 -1.22
N PHE A 726 -25.97 -52.46 -2.22
CA PHE A 726 -24.81 -52.21 -3.07
C PHE A 726 -23.63 -51.67 -2.26
N ARG A 727 -23.87 -50.67 -1.39
CA ARG A 727 -22.84 -50.07 -0.53
C ARG A 727 -22.18 -51.12 0.37
N GLU A 728 -22.96 -51.96 1.06
CA GLU A 728 -22.41 -53.04 1.90
C GLU A 728 -21.56 -54.02 1.11
N LYS A 729 -22.03 -54.41 -0.08
CA LYS A 729 -21.30 -55.33 -0.95
C LYS A 729 -19.99 -54.74 -1.46
N LEU A 730 -19.97 -53.45 -1.80
CA LEU A 730 -18.77 -52.74 -2.21
C LEU A 730 -17.74 -52.67 -1.07
N ILE A 731 -18.18 -52.35 0.15
CA ILE A 731 -17.31 -52.35 1.34
C ILE A 731 -16.73 -53.77 1.59
N GLU A 732 -17.53 -54.83 1.45
CA GLU A 732 -17.04 -56.22 1.59
C GLU A 732 -15.99 -56.59 0.55
N LEU A 733 -16.17 -56.18 -0.70
CA LEU A 733 -15.23 -56.46 -1.77
C LEU A 733 -13.90 -55.73 -1.55
N LEU A 734 -13.93 -54.42 -1.28
CA LEU A 734 -12.71 -53.64 -1.06
C LEU A 734 -11.90 -54.16 0.14
N ILE A 735 -12.57 -54.56 1.23
CA ILE A 735 -11.90 -55.17 2.39
C ILE A 735 -11.32 -56.54 2.03
N LYS A 736 -12.07 -57.38 1.29
CA LYS A 736 -11.63 -58.73 0.91
C LYS A 736 -10.43 -58.70 -0.04
N GLU A 737 -10.39 -57.72 -0.94
CA GLU A 737 -9.32 -57.54 -1.93
C GLU A 737 -8.13 -56.72 -1.39
N ASN A 738 -8.23 -56.20 -0.16
CA ASN A 738 -7.21 -55.39 0.50
C ASN A 738 -6.90 -54.08 -0.24
N GLU A 739 -7.91 -53.49 -0.87
CA GLU A 739 -7.84 -52.22 -1.60
C GLU A 739 -8.13 -51.05 -0.65
N ILE A 740 -7.10 -50.64 0.10
CA ILE A 740 -7.22 -49.68 1.21
C ILE A 740 -6.99 -48.23 0.74
N ASP A 741 -6.15 -47.99 -0.27
CA ASP A 741 -5.72 -46.65 -0.74
C ASP A 741 -6.52 -46.14 -1.96
N THR A 742 -7.69 -46.74 -2.22
CA THR A 742 -8.53 -46.36 -3.36
C THR A 742 -9.50 -45.23 -3.01
N ASP A 743 -9.55 -44.19 -3.84
CA ASP A 743 -10.50 -43.08 -3.73
C ASP A 743 -11.98 -43.50 -3.89
N LEU A 744 -12.28 -44.77 -4.22
CA LEU A 744 -13.65 -45.31 -4.12
C LEU A 744 -14.19 -45.20 -2.69
N TRP A 745 -13.32 -45.30 -1.67
CA TRP A 745 -13.68 -45.09 -0.26
C TRP A 745 -14.26 -43.69 -0.03
N ARG A 746 -13.77 -42.65 -0.71
CA ARG A 746 -14.32 -41.29 -0.64
C ARG A 746 -15.78 -41.27 -1.07
N GLY A 747 -16.13 -41.95 -2.16
CA GLY A 747 -17.52 -42.06 -2.61
C GLY A 747 -18.41 -42.75 -1.57
N ILE A 748 -17.92 -43.81 -0.94
CA ILE A 748 -18.65 -44.54 0.11
C ILE A 748 -18.86 -43.65 1.35
N ILE A 749 -17.80 -43.01 1.84
CA ILE A 749 -17.82 -42.19 3.06
C ILE A 749 -18.76 -40.99 2.88
N MET A 750 -18.60 -40.24 1.78
CA MET A 750 -19.43 -39.07 1.48
C MET A 750 -20.91 -39.45 1.23
N SER A 751 -21.19 -40.68 0.79
CA SER A 751 -22.57 -41.14 0.60
C SER A 751 -23.38 -41.25 1.89
N LEU A 752 -22.71 -41.38 3.05
CA LEU A 752 -23.38 -41.62 4.34
C LEU A 752 -24.26 -40.46 4.78
N GLU A 753 -23.88 -39.23 4.46
CA GLU A 753 -24.69 -38.02 4.68
C GLU A 753 -26.00 -38.08 3.89
N LYS A 754 -25.89 -38.39 2.60
CA LYS A 754 -27.03 -38.39 1.65
C LYS A 754 -27.94 -39.61 1.80
N SER A 755 -27.50 -40.61 2.54
CA SER A 755 -28.25 -41.85 2.75
C SER A 755 -29.36 -41.65 3.76
N ASN A 756 -30.59 -42.05 3.43
CA ASN A 756 -31.72 -42.03 4.36
C ASN A 756 -31.68 -43.23 5.34
N LEU A 757 -30.63 -43.30 6.17
CA LEU A 757 -30.43 -44.40 7.12
C LEU A 757 -31.04 -44.11 8.49
N SER A 758 -31.65 -45.14 9.09
CA SER A 758 -31.92 -45.13 10.53
C SER A 758 -30.61 -45.05 11.32
N GLU A 759 -30.64 -44.51 12.54
CA GLU A 759 -29.42 -44.33 13.34
C GLU A 759 -28.69 -45.64 13.61
N GLN A 760 -29.42 -46.73 13.88
CA GLN A 760 -28.83 -48.06 14.07
C GLN A 760 -28.06 -48.52 12.83
N LYS A 761 -28.63 -48.30 11.64
CA LYS A 761 -28.00 -48.71 10.39
C LYS A 761 -26.84 -47.79 10.01
N LEU A 762 -26.93 -46.50 10.32
CA LEU A 762 -25.82 -45.55 10.19
C LEU A 762 -24.64 -45.97 11.07
N ILE A 763 -24.85 -46.23 12.37
CA ILE A 763 -23.81 -46.71 13.29
C ILE A 763 -23.14 -47.98 12.77
N TYR A 764 -23.96 -48.95 12.31
CA TYR A 764 -23.46 -50.19 11.72
C TYR A 764 -22.56 -49.92 10.52
N THR A 765 -23.01 -49.08 9.58
CA THR A 765 -22.32 -48.82 8.31
C THR A 765 -21.07 -47.97 8.54
N PHE A 766 -21.14 -46.98 9.44
CA PHE A 766 -20.02 -46.12 9.80
C PHE A 766 -18.88 -46.92 10.44
N ASN A 767 -19.18 -47.84 11.36
CA ASN A 767 -18.15 -48.72 11.95
C ASN A 767 -17.42 -49.58 10.91
N ARG A 768 -18.06 -49.91 9.79
CA ARG A 768 -17.44 -50.67 8.71
C ARG A 768 -16.48 -49.88 7.85
N VAL A 769 -16.61 -48.56 7.82
CA VAL A 769 -15.68 -47.65 7.11
C VAL A 769 -14.70 -46.97 8.09
N PHE A 770 -14.87 -47.18 9.39
CA PHE A 770 -14.05 -46.58 10.44
C PHE A 770 -13.09 -47.60 11.05
N PHE A 771 -11.98 -47.87 10.36
CA PHE A 771 -10.89 -48.70 10.85
C PHE A 771 -9.54 -48.23 10.29
N ASN A 772 -8.43 -48.61 10.92
CA ASN A 772 -7.09 -48.30 10.41
C ASN A 772 -6.72 -49.32 9.31
N PRO A 773 -6.25 -48.91 8.12
CA PRO A 773 -5.72 -47.57 7.77
C PRO A 773 -6.72 -46.59 7.16
N ILE A 774 -7.97 -46.98 6.90
CA ILE A 774 -8.96 -46.14 6.18
C ILE A 774 -9.12 -44.76 6.81
N PHE A 775 -9.31 -44.68 8.13
CA PHE A 775 -9.49 -43.37 8.76
C PHE A 775 -8.22 -42.52 8.86
N ASP A 776 -7.05 -43.12 8.63
CA ASP A 776 -5.75 -42.42 8.59
C ASP A 776 -5.59 -41.74 7.22
N ILE A 777 -5.93 -42.46 6.15
CA ILE A 777 -5.86 -41.96 4.76
C ILE A 777 -6.98 -40.95 4.47
N TYR A 778 -8.22 -41.27 4.81
CA TYR A 778 -9.41 -40.47 4.48
C TYR A 778 -9.91 -39.63 5.66
N ASN A 779 -8.98 -39.10 6.47
CA ASN A 779 -9.33 -38.37 7.70
C ASN A 779 -10.25 -37.16 7.42
N LEU A 780 -10.07 -36.49 6.28
CA LEU A 780 -10.78 -35.29 5.89
C LEU A 780 -12.21 -35.65 5.48
N GLU A 781 -12.35 -36.60 4.57
CA GLU A 781 -13.65 -37.11 4.11
C GLU A 781 -14.50 -37.63 5.28
N ILE A 782 -13.89 -38.38 6.21
CA ILE A 782 -14.61 -38.88 7.38
C ILE A 782 -15.04 -37.74 8.29
N SER A 783 -14.14 -36.78 8.57
CA SER A 783 -14.49 -35.62 9.41
C SER A 783 -15.61 -34.76 8.78
N GLN A 784 -15.58 -34.57 7.47
CA GLN A 784 -16.63 -33.89 6.70
C GLN A 784 -17.94 -34.66 6.76
N ALA A 785 -17.91 -35.98 6.53
CA ALA A 785 -19.11 -36.81 6.61
C ALA A 785 -19.74 -36.77 8.01
N ILE A 786 -18.95 -36.80 9.08
CA ILE A 786 -19.46 -36.63 10.46
C ILE A 786 -20.16 -35.27 10.58
N PHE A 787 -19.49 -34.18 10.22
CA PHE A 787 -20.06 -32.83 10.34
C PHE A 787 -21.37 -32.71 9.56
N SER A 788 -21.39 -33.13 8.30
CA SER A 788 -22.58 -33.03 7.46
C SER A 788 -23.73 -33.90 7.96
N ILE A 789 -23.46 -35.11 8.47
CA ILE A 789 -24.49 -35.96 9.09
C ILE A 789 -25.14 -35.23 10.28
N LEU A 790 -24.33 -34.57 11.11
CA LEU A 790 -24.82 -33.85 12.28
C LEU A 790 -25.58 -32.58 11.91
N ASP A 791 -25.16 -31.87 10.87
CA ASP A 791 -25.78 -30.60 10.45
C ASP A 791 -27.09 -30.79 9.67
N THR A 792 -27.21 -31.87 8.89
CA THR A 792 -28.36 -32.07 7.98
C THR A 792 -29.51 -32.87 8.58
N ARG A 793 -29.27 -33.71 9.59
CA ARG A 793 -30.33 -34.54 10.21
C ARG A 793 -31.23 -33.71 11.11
N LYS A 794 -32.55 -33.88 10.94
CA LYS A 794 -33.56 -33.14 11.72
C LYS A 794 -33.62 -33.50 13.20
N SER A 795 -33.32 -34.76 13.55
CA SER A 795 -33.36 -35.28 14.91
C SER A 795 -32.27 -36.33 15.11
N ILE A 796 -31.51 -36.22 16.20
CA ILE A 796 -30.38 -37.08 16.53
C ILE A 796 -30.53 -37.52 18.00
N SER A 797 -30.46 -38.82 18.25
CA SER A 797 -30.54 -39.38 19.63
C SER A 797 -29.21 -39.29 20.38
N ASP A 798 -29.29 -39.36 21.70
CA ASP A 798 -28.09 -39.35 22.57
C ASP A 798 -27.15 -40.52 22.28
N ASN A 799 -27.68 -41.68 21.86
CA ASN A 799 -26.85 -42.82 21.45
C ASN A 799 -25.99 -42.49 20.22
N LEU A 800 -26.54 -41.73 19.26
CA LEU A 800 -25.77 -41.30 18.09
C LEU A 800 -24.78 -40.17 18.44
N VAL A 801 -25.13 -39.31 19.40
CA VAL A 801 -24.21 -38.31 19.97
C VAL A 801 -23.00 -39.00 20.62
N ASP A 802 -23.24 -39.96 21.51
CA ASP A 802 -22.20 -40.73 22.19
C ASP A 802 -21.30 -41.46 21.19
N PHE A 803 -21.92 -42.09 20.18
CA PHE A 803 -21.20 -42.77 19.12
C PHE A 803 -20.24 -41.82 18.38
N PHE A 804 -20.71 -40.69 17.87
CA PHE A 804 -19.83 -39.77 17.12
C PHE A 804 -18.82 -39.08 18.03
N TYR A 805 -19.15 -38.79 19.28
CA TYR A 805 -18.17 -38.27 20.24
C TYR A 805 -16.99 -39.24 20.42
N GLU A 806 -17.23 -40.54 20.57
CA GLU A 806 -16.16 -41.54 20.61
C GLU A 806 -15.33 -41.56 19.32
N LYS A 807 -15.97 -41.46 18.14
CA LYS A 807 -15.27 -41.45 16.85
C LYS A 807 -14.42 -40.21 16.64
N ILE A 808 -14.92 -39.03 17.02
CA ILE A 808 -14.18 -37.77 16.97
C ILE A 808 -12.93 -37.85 17.84
N ASN A 809 -13.05 -38.36 19.07
CA ASN A 809 -11.90 -38.55 19.98
C ASN A 809 -10.83 -39.47 19.39
N LEU A 810 -11.23 -40.54 18.71
CA LEU A 810 -10.30 -41.46 18.03
C LEU A 810 -9.63 -40.79 16.82
N LEU A 811 -10.38 -40.06 16.00
CA LEU A 811 -9.87 -39.38 14.80
C LEU A 811 -8.91 -38.25 15.12
N TRP A 812 -9.08 -37.58 16.25
CA TRP A 812 -8.30 -36.38 16.58
C TRP A 812 -6.79 -36.58 16.43
N LYS A 813 -6.27 -37.75 16.82
CA LYS A 813 -4.84 -38.09 16.74
C LYS A 813 -4.29 -38.18 15.31
N TYR A 814 -5.17 -38.38 14.34
CA TYR A 814 -4.86 -38.51 12.92
C TYR A 814 -5.25 -37.26 12.12
N SER A 815 -5.87 -36.28 12.78
CA SER A 815 -6.34 -35.06 12.14
C SER A 815 -5.19 -34.10 11.82
N SER A 816 -5.33 -33.37 10.71
CA SER A 816 -4.35 -32.44 10.19
C SER A 816 -4.97 -31.06 9.96
N ASN A 817 -4.11 -30.05 10.08
CA ASN A 817 -4.40 -28.72 9.54
C ASN A 817 -4.33 -28.77 8.00
N THR A 818 -4.91 -27.78 7.32
CA THR A 818 -4.68 -27.62 5.89
C THR A 818 -3.26 -27.13 5.60
N GLU A 819 -2.65 -27.66 4.54
CA GLU A 819 -1.31 -27.26 4.07
C GLU A 819 -1.33 -25.97 3.24
N GLU A 820 -2.51 -25.56 2.74
CA GLU A 820 -2.72 -24.40 1.86
C GLU A 820 -2.69 -23.09 2.67
N LYS A 821 -1.50 -22.51 2.85
CA LYS A 821 -1.29 -21.25 3.60
C LYS A 821 -1.73 -19.98 2.85
N SER A 822 -2.10 -20.10 1.58
CA SER A 822 -2.53 -18.96 0.74
C SER A 822 -3.97 -18.51 1.06
N LEU A 823 -4.78 -19.41 1.62
CA LEU A 823 -6.18 -19.17 1.98
C LEU A 823 -6.30 -18.41 3.31
N ASP A 824 -7.42 -17.69 3.51
CA ASP A 824 -7.73 -17.08 4.80
C ASP A 824 -7.99 -18.14 5.88
N TYR A 825 -7.78 -17.78 7.14
CA TYR A 825 -7.87 -18.69 8.29
C TYR A 825 -9.19 -19.47 8.36
N MET A 826 -10.33 -18.85 8.03
CA MET A 826 -11.62 -19.50 8.11
C MET A 826 -11.79 -20.52 6.98
N THR A 827 -11.44 -20.13 5.74
CA THR A 827 -11.47 -21.05 4.60
C THR A 827 -10.52 -22.23 4.79
N ARG A 828 -9.36 -22.00 5.41
CA ARG A 828 -8.41 -23.05 5.80
C ARG A 828 -9.04 -24.05 6.77
N ALA A 829 -9.68 -23.55 7.82
CA ALA A 829 -10.31 -24.38 8.82
C ALA A 829 -11.44 -25.26 8.24
N LEU A 830 -12.29 -24.70 7.38
CA LEU A 830 -13.36 -25.44 6.70
C LEU A 830 -12.86 -26.59 5.82
N ASN A 831 -11.64 -26.47 5.28
CA ASN A 831 -11.02 -27.46 4.40
C ASN A 831 -9.99 -28.37 5.13
N SER A 832 -10.02 -28.41 6.46
CA SER A 832 -9.11 -29.24 7.27
C SER A 832 -9.90 -30.28 8.07
N SER A 833 -9.26 -31.42 8.39
CA SER A 833 -9.93 -32.42 9.25
C SER A 833 -10.06 -31.91 10.68
N LYS A 834 -9.09 -31.15 11.19
CA LYS A 834 -9.17 -30.51 12.51
C LYS A 834 -10.36 -29.54 12.63
N GLY A 835 -10.58 -28.68 11.63
CA GLY A 835 -11.70 -27.74 11.63
C GLY A 835 -13.06 -28.44 11.50
N ASN A 836 -13.17 -29.47 10.65
CA ASN A 836 -14.41 -30.25 10.52
C ASN A 836 -14.75 -31.03 11.81
N LEU A 837 -13.76 -31.58 12.51
CA LEU A 837 -13.97 -32.22 13.82
C LEU A 837 -14.42 -31.21 14.89
N ALA A 838 -13.87 -30.00 14.89
CA ALA A 838 -14.31 -28.93 15.78
C ALA A 838 -15.77 -28.52 15.52
N LEU A 839 -16.15 -28.32 14.26
CA LEU A 839 -17.52 -28.05 13.86
C LEU A 839 -18.47 -29.19 14.27
N SER A 840 -18.05 -30.43 14.07
CA SER A 840 -18.80 -31.62 14.48
C SER A 840 -19.04 -31.63 15.99
N LEU A 841 -18.00 -31.35 16.78
CA LEU A 841 -18.09 -31.31 18.24
C LEU A 841 -19.07 -30.23 18.72
N ILE A 842 -19.01 -29.03 18.12
CA ILE A 842 -19.94 -27.93 18.42
C ILE A 842 -21.38 -28.35 18.12
N LYS A 843 -21.63 -29.05 17.00
CA LYS A 843 -22.95 -29.57 16.68
C LYS A 843 -23.42 -30.65 17.65
N LEU A 844 -22.54 -31.56 18.07
CA LEU A 844 -22.88 -32.54 19.12
C LEU A 844 -23.30 -31.85 20.42
N ILE A 845 -22.61 -30.79 20.83
CA ILE A 845 -22.96 -30.01 22.01
C ILE A 845 -24.34 -29.36 21.84
N ASP A 846 -24.59 -28.68 20.70
CA ASP A 846 -25.89 -28.05 20.41
C ASP A 846 -27.04 -29.07 20.44
N ILE A 847 -26.83 -30.26 19.87
CA ILE A 847 -27.79 -31.36 19.90
C ILE A 847 -28.01 -31.86 21.34
N SER A 848 -26.95 -32.07 22.11
CA SER A 848 -27.07 -32.56 23.50
C SER A 848 -27.83 -31.58 24.40
N VAL A 849 -27.56 -30.27 24.25
CA VAL A 849 -28.29 -29.19 24.93
C VAL A 849 -29.76 -29.18 24.53
N LYS A 850 -30.07 -29.39 23.24
CA LYS A 850 -31.46 -29.48 22.76
C LYS A 850 -32.19 -30.73 23.26
N ASN A 851 -31.52 -31.87 23.32
CA ASN A 851 -32.10 -33.14 23.78
C ASN A 851 -32.38 -33.14 25.29
N SER A 852 -31.43 -32.66 26.09
CA SER A 852 -31.58 -32.54 27.55
C SER A 852 -32.55 -31.44 27.95
N GLY A 853 -32.63 -30.36 27.16
CA GLY A 853 -33.34 -29.13 27.50
C GLY A 853 -32.60 -28.26 28.52
N GLU A 854 -31.39 -28.66 28.92
CA GLU A 854 -30.56 -27.94 29.89
C GLU A 854 -29.43 -27.21 29.16
N LYS A 855 -29.33 -25.89 29.37
CA LYS A 855 -28.26 -25.06 28.78
C LYS A 855 -27.02 -25.11 29.67
N TYR A 856 -26.23 -26.17 29.54
CA TYR A 856 -24.88 -26.26 30.12
C TYR A 856 -23.96 -27.07 29.20
N LEU A 857 -22.65 -26.84 29.33
CA LEU A 857 -21.63 -27.60 28.62
C LEU A 857 -21.17 -28.78 29.49
N GLU A 858 -21.43 -30.01 29.05
CA GLU A 858 -21.04 -31.24 29.77
C GLU A 858 -19.50 -31.37 29.91
N ASP A 859 -19.03 -31.92 31.02
CA ASP A 859 -17.60 -32.05 31.35
C ASP A 859 -16.81 -32.80 30.27
N ARG A 860 -17.39 -33.85 29.67
CA ARG A 860 -16.74 -34.59 28.57
C ARG A 860 -16.42 -33.71 27.35
N PHE A 861 -17.25 -32.72 27.06
CA PHE A 861 -17.02 -31.79 25.96
C PHE A 861 -16.01 -30.72 26.37
N LYS A 862 -16.05 -30.26 27.62
CA LYS A 862 -15.06 -29.31 28.18
C LYS A 862 -13.65 -29.85 28.07
N ASP A 863 -13.41 -31.04 28.61
CA ASP A 863 -12.08 -31.66 28.62
C ASP A 863 -11.48 -31.75 27.22
N PHE A 864 -12.31 -32.11 26.23
CA PHE A 864 -11.86 -32.27 24.86
C PHE A 864 -11.70 -30.93 24.12
N LEU A 865 -12.59 -29.96 24.32
CA LEU A 865 -12.43 -28.60 23.78
C LEU A 865 -11.17 -27.93 24.34
N GLU A 866 -10.91 -28.08 25.64
CA GLU A 866 -9.72 -27.58 26.30
C GLU A 866 -8.46 -28.26 25.73
N GLN A 867 -8.50 -29.56 25.46
CA GLN A 867 -7.40 -30.24 24.78
C GLN A 867 -7.13 -29.64 23.39
N MET A 868 -8.18 -29.42 22.58
CA MET A 868 -8.04 -28.85 21.24
C MET A 868 -7.49 -27.42 21.28
N LEU A 869 -7.93 -26.60 22.23
CA LEU A 869 -7.48 -25.20 22.41
C LEU A 869 -6.05 -25.07 22.93
N ASN A 870 -5.52 -26.09 23.62
CA ASN A 870 -4.19 -26.08 24.23
C ASN A 870 -3.10 -26.73 23.37
N GLU A 871 -3.39 -27.15 22.14
CA GLU A 871 -2.34 -27.63 21.23
C GLU A 871 -1.33 -26.53 20.89
N GLU A 872 -0.04 -26.89 20.82
CA GLU A 872 1.03 -25.95 20.53
C GLU A 872 1.01 -25.52 19.05
N GLY A 873 1.10 -24.20 18.83
CA GLY A 873 1.21 -23.59 17.50
C GLY A 873 -0.14 -23.40 16.79
N TYR A 874 -0.07 -23.14 15.48
CA TYR A 874 -1.26 -22.90 14.65
C TYR A 874 -2.18 -24.14 14.58
N ASN A 875 -3.47 -23.94 14.81
CA ASN A 875 -4.47 -25.01 14.79
C ASN A 875 -5.80 -24.53 14.16
N ASP A 876 -6.19 -25.17 13.05
CA ASP A 876 -7.43 -24.87 12.32
C ASP A 876 -8.68 -25.06 13.19
N SER A 877 -8.67 -26.00 14.14
CA SER A 877 -9.78 -26.19 15.07
C SER A 877 -9.99 -24.98 15.99
N SER A 878 -8.91 -24.28 16.38
CA SER A 878 -9.01 -23.11 17.25
C SER A 878 -9.72 -21.96 16.55
N VAL A 879 -9.53 -21.79 15.23
CA VAL A 879 -10.28 -20.78 14.44
C VAL A 879 -11.79 -21.05 14.55
N VAL A 880 -12.21 -22.32 14.46
CA VAL A 880 -13.61 -22.72 14.57
C VAL A 880 -14.15 -22.52 15.99
N ILE A 881 -13.44 -23.03 17.00
CA ILE A 881 -13.89 -22.98 18.40
C ILE A 881 -14.01 -21.52 18.86
N LEU A 882 -12.96 -20.72 18.62
CA LEU A 882 -12.98 -19.31 18.97
C LEU A 882 -14.05 -18.54 18.19
N GLY A 883 -14.27 -18.89 16.91
CA GLY A 883 -15.30 -18.28 16.08
C GLY A 883 -16.73 -18.49 16.56
N ASN A 884 -16.99 -19.50 17.39
CA ASN A 884 -18.31 -19.80 17.98
C ASN A 884 -18.48 -19.27 19.41
N ALA A 885 -17.73 -18.23 19.80
CA ALA A 885 -17.79 -17.62 21.14
C ALA A 885 -19.23 -17.29 21.62
N SER A 886 -20.07 -16.73 20.74
CA SER A 886 -21.45 -16.36 21.07
C SER A 886 -22.32 -17.57 21.45
N PHE A 887 -22.10 -18.71 20.78
CA PHE A 887 -22.76 -19.98 21.07
C PHE A 887 -22.32 -20.52 22.42
N PHE A 888 -21.00 -20.63 22.67
CA PHE A 888 -20.46 -21.12 23.93
C PHE A 888 -20.89 -20.27 25.13
N TYR A 889 -20.90 -18.94 24.97
CA TYR A 889 -21.38 -18.04 26.01
C TYR A 889 -22.86 -18.25 26.34
N SER A 890 -23.68 -18.63 25.35
CA SER A 890 -25.13 -18.85 25.54
C SER A 890 -25.46 -20.13 26.32
N ILE A 891 -24.51 -21.07 26.41
CA ILE A 891 -24.68 -22.36 27.10
C ILE A 891 -23.85 -22.47 28.37
N ASP A 892 -22.66 -21.86 28.44
CA ASP A 892 -21.77 -21.86 29.59
C ASP A 892 -20.86 -20.62 29.55
N SER A 893 -21.34 -19.54 30.16
CA SER A 893 -20.63 -18.24 30.19
C SER A 893 -19.29 -18.34 30.92
N ASP A 894 -19.24 -19.05 32.05
CA ASP A 894 -18.04 -19.17 32.89
C ASP A 894 -16.91 -19.88 32.13
N TRP A 895 -17.23 -20.95 31.41
CA TRP A 895 -16.26 -21.63 30.56
C TRP A 895 -15.81 -20.77 29.37
N CYS A 896 -16.76 -20.10 28.69
CA CYS A 896 -16.46 -19.25 27.55
C CYS A 896 -15.56 -18.06 27.93
N GLU A 897 -15.84 -17.39 29.05
CA GLU A 897 -15.00 -16.30 29.57
C GLU A 897 -13.56 -16.77 29.81
N LYS A 898 -13.40 -17.91 30.49
CA LYS A 898 -12.09 -18.44 30.89
C LYS A 898 -11.24 -18.94 29.72
N PHE A 899 -11.83 -19.58 28.71
CA PHE A 899 -11.06 -20.29 27.68
C PHE A 899 -11.14 -19.66 26.28
N ILE A 900 -12.19 -18.89 25.99
CA ILE A 900 -12.41 -18.29 24.67
C ILE A 900 -12.17 -16.78 24.70
N LEU A 901 -12.84 -16.03 25.58
CA LEU A 901 -12.82 -14.57 25.53
C LEU A 901 -11.43 -13.99 25.78
N ASP A 902 -10.62 -14.62 26.64
CA ASP A 902 -9.23 -14.22 26.88
C ASP A 902 -8.36 -14.25 25.62
N LYS A 903 -8.65 -15.14 24.65
CA LYS A 903 -7.90 -15.24 23.39
C LYS A 903 -8.08 -14.03 22.49
N TYR A 904 -9.22 -13.34 22.60
CA TYR A 904 -9.46 -12.09 21.88
C TYR A 904 -8.70 -10.90 22.47
N ARG A 905 -8.07 -11.07 23.64
CA ARG A 905 -7.18 -10.10 24.31
C ARG A 905 -5.73 -10.57 24.39
N SER A 906 -5.37 -11.58 23.60
CA SER A 906 -4.01 -12.13 23.57
C SER A 906 -2.99 -11.08 23.11
N ASN A 907 -1.78 -11.13 23.65
CA ASN A 907 -0.64 -10.36 23.13
C ASN A 907 0.04 -11.05 21.94
N ASP A 908 -0.44 -12.23 21.54
CA ASP A 908 0.03 -12.98 20.37
C ASP A 908 -0.84 -12.65 19.15
N ASP A 909 -0.23 -12.00 18.16
CA ASP A 909 -0.88 -11.58 16.92
C ASP A 909 -1.50 -12.75 16.14
N GLU A 910 -0.90 -13.95 16.17
CA GLU A 910 -1.42 -15.12 15.43
C GLU A 910 -2.69 -15.64 16.09
N ILE A 911 -2.70 -15.76 17.42
CA ILE A 911 -3.91 -16.11 18.19
C ILE A 911 -5.02 -15.09 17.96
N LEU A 912 -4.68 -13.80 17.99
CA LEU A 912 -5.65 -12.74 17.86
C LEU A 912 -6.28 -12.72 16.46
N LYS A 913 -5.46 -12.94 15.41
CA LYS A 913 -5.94 -13.10 14.03
C LYS A 913 -6.87 -14.29 13.90
N MET A 914 -6.48 -15.47 14.40
CA MET A 914 -7.32 -16.68 14.37
C MET A 914 -8.68 -16.47 15.04
N ALA A 915 -8.69 -15.88 16.23
CA ALA A 915 -9.90 -15.60 16.99
C ALA A 915 -10.86 -14.70 16.20
N TRP A 916 -10.37 -13.56 15.71
CA TRP A 916 -11.18 -12.61 14.95
C TRP A 916 -11.59 -13.12 13.58
N SER A 917 -10.73 -13.87 12.87
CA SER A 917 -11.08 -14.54 11.62
C SER A 917 -12.26 -15.50 11.81
N GLY A 918 -12.29 -16.29 12.87
CA GLY A 918 -13.43 -17.15 13.17
C GLY A 918 -14.67 -16.33 13.54
N PHE A 919 -14.51 -15.36 14.43
CA PHE A 919 -15.61 -14.59 15.02
C PHE A 919 -16.50 -13.92 13.98
N VAL A 920 -15.87 -13.16 13.08
CA VAL A 920 -16.60 -12.30 12.14
C VAL A 920 -17.37 -13.07 11.06
N TYR A 921 -17.19 -14.39 10.98
CA TYR A 921 -17.92 -15.28 10.07
C TYR A 921 -18.96 -16.13 10.79
N GLN A 922 -18.72 -16.53 12.04
CA GLN A 922 -19.53 -17.55 12.73
C GLN A 922 -20.34 -17.04 13.92
N SER A 923 -19.90 -15.96 14.58
CA SER A 923 -20.60 -15.42 15.75
C SER A 923 -21.52 -14.26 15.42
N PHE A 924 -22.54 -14.08 16.27
CA PHE A 924 -23.47 -12.95 16.21
C PHE A 924 -23.59 -12.27 17.58
N LEU A 925 -23.96 -10.99 17.57
CA LEU A 925 -24.07 -10.16 18.77
C LEU A 925 -25.54 -10.03 19.19
N TYR A 926 -25.99 -10.92 20.08
CA TYR A 926 -27.24 -10.74 20.82
C TYR A 926 -26.99 -9.95 22.12
N THR A 927 -28.04 -9.41 22.73
CA THR A 927 -27.97 -8.40 23.79
C THR A 927 -27.01 -8.73 24.93
N GLU A 928 -27.15 -9.89 25.57
CA GLU A 928 -26.34 -10.27 26.73
C GLU A 928 -24.87 -10.47 26.35
N PHE A 929 -24.59 -11.06 25.19
CA PHE A 929 -23.22 -11.27 24.72
C PHE A 929 -22.57 -9.97 24.23
N ALA A 930 -23.35 -9.09 23.58
CA ALA A 930 -22.88 -7.79 23.12
C ALA A 930 -22.32 -6.95 24.28
N LEU A 931 -22.99 -6.94 25.44
CA LEU A 931 -22.54 -6.20 26.63
C LEU A 931 -21.17 -6.66 27.14
N VAL A 932 -20.89 -7.97 27.09
CA VAL A 932 -19.59 -8.50 27.54
C VAL A 932 -18.51 -8.33 26.47
N PHE A 933 -18.88 -8.54 25.21
CA PHE A 933 -17.96 -8.53 24.08
C PHE A 933 -17.63 -7.11 23.57
N GLU A 934 -18.39 -6.09 23.97
CA GLU A 934 -18.17 -4.67 23.64
C GLU A 934 -16.75 -4.21 23.97
N SER A 935 -16.27 -4.51 25.19
CA SER A 935 -14.92 -4.16 25.63
C SER A 935 -13.81 -4.81 24.77
N ILE A 936 -14.05 -6.03 24.29
CA ILE A 936 -13.14 -6.78 23.40
C ILE A 936 -13.11 -6.11 22.02
N TYR A 937 -14.26 -5.68 21.52
CA TYR A 937 -14.34 -4.88 20.30
C TYR A 937 -13.59 -3.56 20.42
N HIS A 938 -13.69 -2.86 21.56
CA HIS A 938 -12.91 -1.65 21.78
C HIS A 938 -11.41 -1.92 21.66
N GLU A 939 -10.90 -3.02 22.21
CA GLU A 939 -9.48 -3.39 22.10
C GLU A 939 -9.07 -3.74 20.67
N ALA A 940 -9.91 -4.48 19.94
CA ALA A 940 -9.63 -4.80 18.54
C ALA A 940 -9.61 -3.56 17.64
N ILE A 941 -10.51 -2.59 17.87
CA ILE A 941 -10.50 -1.32 17.15
C ILE A 941 -9.23 -0.51 17.44
N LYS A 942 -8.74 -0.53 18.69
CA LYS A 942 -7.47 0.13 19.05
C LYS A 942 -6.27 -0.47 18.33
N ASN A 943 -6.32 -1.77 18.03
CA ASN A 943 -5.26 -2.53 17.39
C ASN A 943 -5.60 -2.91 15.94
N ILE A 944 -6.53 -2.23 15.29
CA ILE A 944 -7.16 -2.67 14.02
C ILE A 944 -6.16 -2.89 12.86
N ASN A 945 -5.01 -2.23 12.89
CA ASN A 945 -3.96 -2.34 11.87
C ASN A 945 -3.29 -3.72 11.78
N ILE A 946 -3.42 -4.57 12.80
CA ILE A 946 -2.81 -5.92 12.78
C ILE A 946 -3.53 -6.89 11.85
N PHE A 947 -4.81 -6.63 11.56
CA PHE A 947 -5.65 -7.51 10.75
C PHE A 947 -5.45 -7.23 9.25
N ASP A 948 -5.82 -8.17 8.39
CA ASP A 948 -5.91 -7.92 6.95
C ASP A 948 -7.13 -7.06 6.60
N GLU A 949 -7.16 -6.53 5.37
CA GLU A 949 -8.21 -5.59 4.92
C GLU A 949 -9.63 -6.16 5.04
N ASN A 950 -9.82 -7.44 4.68
CA ASN A 950 -11.13 -8.08 4.69
C ASN A 950 -11.65 -8.26 6.13
N ILE A 951 -10.80 -8.73 7.04
CA ILE A 951 -11.13 -8.86 8.46
C ILE A 951 -11.37 -7.49 9.07
N ARG A 952 -10.51 -6.49 8.81
CA ARG A 952 -10.68 -5.11 9.31
C ARG A 952 -12.07 -4.57 8.98
N LYS A 953 -12.50 -4.72 7.73
CA LYS A 953 -13.83 -4.28 7.28
C LYS A 953 -14.96 -4.95 8.06
N LYS A 954 -14.87 -6.28 8.27
CA LYS A 954 -15.89 -7.02 9.03
C LYS A 954 -15.91 -6.67 10.52
N ILE A 955 -14.75 -6.43 11.14
CA ILE A 955 -14.67 -5.93 12.51
C ILE A 955 -15.36 -4.57 12.61
N PHE A 956 -15.06 -3.64 11.69
CA PHE A 956 -15.73 -2.34 11.64
C PHE A 956 -17.25 -2.45 11.48
N LYS A 957 -17.72 -3.33 10.60
CA LYS A 957 -19.15 -3.61 10.45
C LYS A 957 -19.79 -4.07 11.77
N GLY A 958 -19.16 -4.99 12.48
CA GLY A 958 -19.63 -5.43 13.81
C GLY A 958 -19.61 -4.30 14.84
N TYR A 959 -18.58 -3.46 14.82
CA TYR A 959 -18.47 -2.30 15.70
C TYR A 959 -19.54 -1.24 15.43
N MET A 960 -19.89 -1.01 14.16
CA MET A 960 -21.02 -0.15 13.79
C MET A 960 -22.35 -0.75 14.29
N SER A 961 -22.53 -2.06 14.19
CA SER A 961 -23.71 -2.72 14.79
C SER A 961 -23.85 -2.42 16.28
N LEU A 962 -22.74 -2.46 17.02
CA LEU A 962 -22.72 -2.12 18.45
C LEU A 962 -23.10 -0.65 18.71
N ILE A 963 -22.50 0.28 17.97
CA ILE A 963 -22.80 1.71 18.06
C ILE A 963 -24.29 2.00 17.84
N PHE A 964 -24.89 1.40 16.80
CA PHE A 964 -26.27 1.72 16.42
C PHE A 964 -27.31 1.01 17.28
N ASN A 965 -27.05 -0.24 17.66
CA ASN A 965 -28.06 -1.09 18.30
C ASN A 965 -27.97 -1.11 19.83
N PHE A 966 -26.80 -0.87 20.41
CA PHE A 966 -26.58 -1.08 21.86
C PHE A 966 -26.07 0.16 22.60
N SER A 967 -25.47 1.14 21.93
CA SER A 967 -24.94 2.32 22.60
C SER A 967 -26.01 3.37 22.95
N GLU A 968 -26.00 3.79 24.22
CA GLU A 968 -26.75 4.98 24.68
C GLU A 968 -26.04 6.27 24.29
N ASN A 969 -24.70 6.33 24.45
CA ASN A 969 -23.88 7.50 24.15
C ASN A 969 -22.60 7.14 23.33
N PRO A 970 -22.73 6.94 22.01
CA PRO A 970 -21.59 6.55 21.15
C PRO A 970 -20.38 7.48 21.24
N MET A 971 -20.63 8.77 21.52
CA MET A 971 -19.63 9.82 21.59
C MET A 971 -18.66 9.66 22.75
N GLU A 972 -19.07 8.98 23.81
CA GLU A 972 -18.24 8.68 24.98
C GLU A 972 -17.65 7.28 24.87
N ASP A 973 -18.48 6.29 24.54
CA ASP A 973 -18.11 4.88 24.68
C ASP A 973 -17.32 4.35 23.46
N TYR A 974 -17.62 4.81 22.25
CA TYR A 974 -17.13 4.20 21.00
C TYR A 974 -16.19 5.08 20.18
N ILE A 975 -16.57 6.33 19.94
CA ILE A 975 -15.84 7.24 19.04
C ILE A 975 -14.38 7.47 19.47
N PRO A 976 -14.05 7.66 20.77
CA PRO A 976 -12.66 7.83 21.20
C PRO A 976 -11.76 6.61 20.98
N ASN A 977 -12.34 5.42 20.76
CA ASN A 977 -11.55 4.23 20.42
C ASN A 977 -11.07 4.24 18.97
N ILE A 978 -11.81 4.92 18.09
CA ILE A 978 -11.52 5.05 16.66
C ILE A 978 -10.52 6.19 16.42
N PHE A 979 -10.77 7.37 17.01
CA PHE A 979 -9.99 8.59 16.74
C PHE A 979 -8.84 8.76 17.73
N ARG A 980 -7.69 8.12 17.42
CA ARG A 980 -6.46 8.10 18.24
C ARG A 980 -5.22 8.46 17.42
N ASP A 981 -4.09 8.69 18.08
CA ASP A 981 -2.83 9.03 17.41
C ASP A 981 -2.34 7.95 16.41
N SER A 982 -2.76 6.70 16.58
CA SER A 982 -2.47 5.57 15.67
C SER A 982 -3.40 5.47 14.45
N MET A 983 -4.35 6.40 14.31
CA MET A 983 -5.34 6.41 13.23
C MET A 983 -4.70 6.72 11.89
N THR A 984 -5.00 5.91 10.87
CA THR A 984 -4.53 6.11 9.49
C THR A 984 -5.67 6.61 8.60
N GLU A 985 -5.31 7.17 7.45
CA GLU A 985 -6.24 7.61 6.41
C GLU A 985 -7.11 6.47 5.86
N GLU A 986 -6.55 5.27 5.76
CA GLU A 986 -7.26 4.05 5.37
C GLU A 986 -8.35 3.68 6.37
N ILE A 987 -8.04 3.72 7.68
CA ILE A 987 -9.02 3.43 8.74
C ILE A 987 -10.12 4.49 8.75
N LEU A 988 -9.78 5.78 8.58
CA LEU A 988 -10.76 6.85 8.47
C LEU A 988 -11.74 6.58 7.32
N TYR A 989 -11.21 6.22 6.15
CA TYR A 989 -12.04 5.87 5.00
C TYR A 989 -12.99 4.70 5.31
N LEU A 990 -12.48 3.61 5.89
CA LEU A 990 -13.28 2.44 6.29
C LEU A 990 -14.40 2.82 7.28
N PHE A 991 -14.08 3.62 8.30
CA PHE A 991 -15.07 4.10 9.29
C PHE A 991 -16.20 4.88 8.63
N TYR A 992 -15.88 5.90 7.82
CA TYR A 992 -16.92 6.70 7.14
C TYR A 992 -17.69 5.89 6.10
N SER A 993 -17.05 4.90 5.45
CA SER A 993 -17.69 4.00 4.50
C SER A 993 -18.74 3.10 5.19
N GLU A 994 -18.36 2.40 6.26
CA GLU A 994 -19.30 1.54 6.99
C GLU A 994 -20.38 2.36 7.70
N LEU A 995 -20.03 3.52 8.28
CA LEU A 995 -21.01 4.45 8.84
C LEU A 995 -22.04 4.89 7.78
N SER A 996 -21.59 5.19 6.55
CA SER A 996 -22.48 5.56 5.44
C SER A 996 -23.42 4.41 5.05
N LEU A 997 -22.92 3.17 4.99
CA LEU A 997 -23.73 2.00 4.67
C LEU A 997 -24.83 1.77 5.71
N TYR A 998 -24.54 1.96 6.99
CA TYR A 998 -25.56 1.90 8.05
C TYR A 998 -26.63 2.98 7.88
N ILE A 999 -26.22 4.22 7.62
CA ILE A 999 -27.15 5.34 7.41
C ILE A 999 -28.01 5.13 6.15
N ASP A 1000 -27.45 4.59 5.06
CA ASP A 1000 -28.19 4.32 3.82
C ASP A 1000 -29.33 3.30 3.99
N ASN A 1001 -29.20 2.39 4.97
CA ASN A 1001 -30.24 1.40 5.29
C ASN A 1001 -31.36 1.94 6.18
N LEU A 1002 -31.25 3.17 6.69
CA LEU A 1002 -32.29 3.82 7.48
C LEU A 1002 -33.28 4.55 6.58
N ASP A 1003 -34.56 4.52 6.97
CA ASP A 1003 -35.56 5.39 6.36
C ASP A 1003 -35.36 6.85 6.81
N LYS A 1004 -36.15 7.76 6.24
CA LYS A 1004 -36.05 9.19 6.52
C LYS A 1004 -36.19 9.52 8.03
N PHE A 1005 -37.09 8.83 8.74
CA PHE A 1005 -37.30 9.05 10.16
C PHE A 1005 -36.11 8.55 10.98
N GLY A 1006 -35.60 7.36 10.69
CA GLY A 1006 -34.44 6.79 11.37
C GLY A 1006 -33.18 7.62 11.15
N LYS A 1007 -32.98 8.19 9.95
CA LYS A 1007 -31.89 9.13 9.68
C LYS A 1007 -31.98 10.38 10.54
N GLU A 1008 -33.17 10.96 10.66
CA GLU A 1008 -33.41 12.14 11.50
C GLU A 1008 -33.17 11.84 12.98
N GLU A 1009 -33.70 10.72 13.48
CA GLU A 1009 -33.53 10.26 14.86
C GLU A 1009 -32.04 10.09 15.23
N ILE A 1010 -31.29 9.31 14.43
CA ILE A 1010 -29.87 9.06 14.69
C ILE A 1010 -29.04 10.33 14.53
N PHE A 1011 -29.44 11.21 13.59
CA PHE A 1011 -28.73 12.47 13.40
C PHE A 1011 -28.72 13.29 14.69
N TYR A 1012 -29.89 13.47 15.29
CA TYR A 1012 -30.02 14.22 16.54
C TYR A 1012 -29.57 13.43 17.78
N LYS A 1013 -29.62 12.10 17.76
CA LYS A 1013 -29.14 11.25 18.86
C LYS A 1013 -27.64 11.47 19.09
N TRP A 1014 -26.81 11.39 18.05
CA TRP A 1014 -25.36 11.52 18.24
C TRP A 1014 -24.56 12.06 17.05
N ILE A 1015 -25.00 11.89 15.79
CA ILE A 1015 -24.21 12.30 14.62
C ILE A 1015 -23.98 13.81 14.60
N LYS A 1016 -24.98 14.62 14.99
CA LYS A 1016 -24.82 16.07 15.09
C LYS A 1016 -23.70 16.44 16.06
N ALA A 1017 -23.71 15.85 17.25
CA ALA A 1017 -22.66 16.07 18.26
C ALA A 1017 -21.29 15.55 17.79
N PHE A 1018 -21.26 14.44 17.05
CA PHE A 1018 -20.07 13.91 16.39
C PHE A 1018 -19.48 14.93 15.42
N LEU A 1019 -20.28 15.37 14.44
CA LEU A 1019 -19.86 16.34 13.43
C LEU A 1019 -19.43 17.67 14.04
N ASP A 1020 -20.14 18.15 15.06
CA ASP A 1020 -19.77 19.34 15.82
C ASP A 1020 -18.36 19.20 16.44
N ARG A 1021 -18.08 18.11 17.17
CA ARG A 1021 -16.75 17.87 17.76
C ARG A 1021 -15.66 17.67 16.71
N ARG A 1022 -15.95 16.95 15.62
CA ARG A 1022 -14.99 16.75 14.53
C ARG A 1022 -14.66 18.05 13.81
N SER A 1023 -15.63 18.94 13.62
CA SER A 1023 -15.39 20.28 13.04
C SER A 1023 -14.44 21.13 13.89
N GLU A 1024 -14.41 20.89 15.20
CA GLU A 1024 -13.54 21.57 16.16
C GLU A 1024 -12.19 20.85 16.36
N GLY A 1025 -12.00 19.68 15.73
CA GLY A 1025 -10.76 18.90 15.81
C GLY A 1025 -10.61 18.05 17.07
N TYR A 1026 -11.72 17.57 17.67
CA TYR A 1026 -11.72 16.71 18.86
C TYR A 1026 -12.21 15.29 18.57
N PRO A 1027 -11.57 14.24 19.12
CA PRO A 1027 -10.52 14.27 20.14
C PRO A 1027 -9.12 14.57 19.60
N ILE A 1028 -8.86 14.26 18.32
CA ILE A 1028 -7.62 14.59 17.60
C ILE A 1028 -7.93 15.51 16.42
N SER A 1029 -6.95 16.29 15.97
CA SER A 1029 -7.13 17.22 14.85
C SER A 1029 -7.64 16.49 13.60
N ALA A 1030 -8.73 16.99 13.02
CA ALA A 1030 -9.28 16.42 11.78
C ALA A 1030 -8.34 16.71 10.60
N SER A 1031 -7.90 15.65 9.91
CA SER A 1031 -7.04 15.76 8.73
C SER A 1031 -7.80 16.37 7.54
N ASN A 1032 -7.07 16.82 6.51
CA ASN A 1032 -7.71 17.30 5.29
C ASN A 1032 -8.57 16.21 4.63
N GLN A 1033 -8.09 14.96 4.60
CA GLN A 1033 -8.85 13.84 4.07
C GLN A 1033 -10.12 13.58 4.86
N GLU A 1034 -10.07 13.64 6.20
CA GLU A 1034 -11.28 13.47 7.00
C GLU A 1034 -12.32 14.55 6.70
N LYS A 1035 -11.91 15.82 6.60
CA LYS A 1035 -12.83 16.91 6.25
C LYS A 1035 -13.50 16.65 4.89
N ASN A 1036 -12.78 16.11 3.93
CA ASN A 1036 -13.33 15.68 2.64
C ASN A 1036 -14.32 14.51 2.79
N LEU A 1037 -14.05 13.53 3.64
CA LEU A 1037 -14.97 12.42 3.93
C LEU A 1037 -16.25 12.90 4.64
N ILE A 1038 -16.13 13.81 5.61
CA ILE A 1038 -17.28 14.43 6.30
C ILE A 1038 -18.19 15.12 5.28
N ILE A 1039 -17.61 15.87 4.34
CA ILE A 1039 -18.37 16.55 3.29
C ILE A 1039 -19.17 15.56 2.44
N ARG A 1040 -18.58 14.42 2.07
CA ARG A 1040 -19.29 13.34 1.34
C ARG A 1040 -20.39 12.71 2.20
N PHE A 1041 -20.11 12.53 3.49
CA PHE A 1041 -21.03 11.94 4.45
C PHE A 1041 -22.27 12.81 4.73
N LEU A 1042 -22.13 14.14 4.76
CA LEU A 1042 -23.25 15.07 5.00
C LEU A 1042 -24.40 14.88 3.99
N VAL A 1043 -24.10 14.49 2.75
CA VAL A 1043 -25.09 14.24 1.69
C VAL A 1043 -26.11 13.17 2.06
N LYS A 1044 -25.80 12.31 3.05
CA LYS A 1044 -26.69 11.25 3.50
C LYS A 1044 -27.93 11.74 4.25
N PHE A 1045 -27.92 12.99 4.71
CA PHE A 1045 -28.96 13.62 5.53
C PHE A 1045 -29.65 14.76 4.77
N THR A 1046 -30.22 14.44 3.61
CA THR A 1046 -30.76 15.44 2.67
C THR A 1046 -31.88 16.29 3.26
N GLU A 1047 -32.55 15.79 4.29
CA GLU A 1047 -33.72 16.42 4.91
C GLU A 1047 -33.38 17.37 6.08
N ILE A 1048 -32.12 17.40 6.54
CA ILE A 1048 -31.70 18.09 7.78
C ILE A 1048 -30.88 19.35 7.45
N THR A 1049 -31.43 20.24 6.63
CA THR A 1049 -30.66 21.35 6.05
C THR A 1049 -30.39 22.54 6.99
N ILE A 1050 -31.12 22.64 8.11
CA ILE A 1050 -31.04 23.77 9.05
C ILE A 1050 -29.77 23.72 9.90
N ASP A 1051 -29.36 22.53 10.36
CA ASP A 1051 -28.19 22.37 11.23
C ASP A 1051 -26.86 22.41 10.47
N PHE A 1052 -26.88 22.20 9.15
CA PHE A 1052 -25.65 22.21 8.36
C PHE A 1052 -24.99 23.57 8.28
N ASP A 1053 -25.73 24.67 8.30
CA ASP A 1053 -25.11 25.99 8.23
C ASP A 1053 -24.16 26.22 9.42
N ASN A 1054 -24.55 25.77 10.61
CA ASN A 1054 -23.69 25.81 11.80
C ASN A 1054 -22.48 24.88 11.66
N ILE A 1055 -22.70 23.62 11.26
CA ILE A 1055 -21.61 22.64 11.10
C ILE A 1055 -20.61 23.10 10.03
N LEU A 1056 -21.08 23.43 8.84
CA LEU A 1056 -20.27 23.91 7.71
C LEU A 1056 -19.53 25.20 8.09
N SER A 1057 -20.14 26.09 8.89
CA SER A 1057 -19.46 27.31 9.33
C SER A 1057 -18.23 27.06 10.21
N LYS A 1058 -18.21 25.96 10.96
CA LYS A 1058 -17.05 25.58 11.78
C LYS A 1058 -15.91 25.00 10.94
N PHE A 1059 -16.23 24.48 9.75
CA PHE A 1059 -15.25 24.04 8.75
C PHE A 1059 -14.64 25.19 7.93
N TYR A 1060 -14.90 26.47 8.24
CA TYR A 1060 -14.31 27.60 7.52
C TYR A 1060 -12.78 27.77 7.70
N LYS A 1061 -12.13 27.01 8.59
CA LYS A 1061 -10.66 26.94 8.63
C LYS A 1061 -10.12 26.33 7.33
N GLU A 1062 -9.14 26.97 6.72
CA GLU A 1062 -8.51 26.53 5.46
C GLU A 1062 -8.17 25.02 5.46
N PHE A 1063 -8.75 24.28 4.51
CA PHE A 1063 -8.44 22.87 4.26
C PHE A 1063 -8.49 22.52 2.77
N PHE A 1064 -7.60 21.64 2.32
CA PHE A 1064 -7.51 21.26 0.92
C PHE A 1064 -8.70 20.40 0.48
N VAL A 1065 -9.33 20.75 -0.66
CA VAL A 1065 -10.41 19.97 -1.28
C VAL A 1065 -9.83 18.96 -2.25
N GLU A 1066 -10.06 17.67 -2.01
CA GLU A 1066 -9.58 16.61 -2.88
C GLU A 1066 -10.42 16.47 -4.16
N GLN A 1067 -9.78 16.10 -5.27
CA GLN A 1067 -10.47 15.83 -6.54
C GLN A 1067 -11.46 14.67 -6.42
N SER A 1068 -11.13 13.65 -5.62
CA SER A 1068 -12.00 12.50 -5.35
C SER A 1068 -13.33 12.93 -4.70
N THR A 1069 -13.36 14.06 -3.97
CA THR A 1069 -14.60 14.62 -3.40
C THR A 1069 -15.50 15.16 -4.50
N LEU A 1070 -14.97 15.96 -5.42
CA LEU A 1070 -15.75 16.47 -6.54
C LEU A 1070 -16.18 15.36 -7.51
N TRP A 1071 -15.34 14.35 -7.71
CA TRP A 1071 -15.68 13.16 -8.47
C TRP A 1071 -16.86 12.39 -7.86
N PHE A 1072 -16.89 12.22 -6.52
CA PHE A 1072 -18.01 11.62 -5.80
C PHE A 1072 -19.34 12.36 -6.10
N PHE A 1073 -19.37 13.69 -5.99
CA PHE A 1073 -20.57 14.47 -6.30
C PHE A 1073 -20.97 14.47 -7.78
N THR A 1074 -20.01 14.21 -8.68
CA THR A 1074 -20.26 14.20 -10.13
C THR A 1074 -20.84 12.86 -10.58
N TYR A 1075 -20.31 11.75 -10.07
CA TYR A 1075 -20.57 10.40 -10.60
C TYR A 1075 -21.25 9.44 -9.63
N TYR A 1076 -21.05 9.58 -8.32
CA TYR A 1076 -21.60 8.66 -7.31
C TYR A 1076 -22.89 9.16 -6.66
N ILE A 1077 -23.16 10.46 -6.75
CA ILE A 1077 -24.39 11.05 -6.23
C ILE A 1077 -25.28 11.47 -7.38
N GLU A 1078 -26.50 10.92 -7.40
CA GLU A 1078 -27.57 11.44 -8.23
C GLU A 1078 -28.14 12.72 -7.59
N ILE A 1079 -28.04 13.84 -8.30
CA ILE A 1079 -28.57 15.13 -7.85
C ILE A 1079 -30.06 15.19 -8.21
N THR A 1080 -30.90 15.22 -7.20
CA THR A 1080 -32.36 15.25 -7.28
C THR A 1080 -32.91 16.52 -6.63
N LYS A 1081 -34.23 16.73 -6.74
CA LYS A 1081 -34.89 17.87 -6.10
C LYS A 1081 -34.71 17.87 -4.57
N ASP A 1082 -34.65 16.69 -3.97
CA ASP A 1082 -34.65 16.53 -2.51
C ASP A 1082 -33.26 16.79 -1.90
N ASN A 1083 -32.18 16.67 -2.68
CA ASN A 1083 -30.81 16.88 -2.22
C ASN A 1083 -30.09 18.09 -2.85
N ALA A 1084 -30.72 18.77 -3.81
CA ALA A 1084 -30.10 19.90 -4.50
C ALA A 1084 -29.72 21.05 -3.54
N ASP A 1085 -30.53 21.32 -2.50
CA ASP A 1085 -30.25 22.40 -1.53
C ASP A 1085 -29.00 22.11 -0.69
N ILE A 1086 -28.89 20.90 -0.13
CA ILE A 1086 -27.72 20.52 0.66
C ILE A 1086 -26.46 20.47 -0.22
N ILE A 1087 -26.54 19.94 -1.44
CA ILE A 1087 -25.41 19.90 -2.37
C ILE A 1087 -24.97 21.31 -2.72
N ASN A 1088 -25.90 22.25 -2.93
CA ASN A 1088 -25.56 23.65 -3.14
C ASN A 1088 -24.79 24.25 -1.96
N LYS A 1089 -25.26 24.06 -0.72
CA LYS A 1089 -24.57 24.54 0.49
C LYS A 1089 -23.16 23.95 0.63
N ILE A 1090 -23.02 22.65 0.39
CA ILE A 1090 -21.73 21.96 0.40
C ILE A 1090 -20.81 22.51 -0.68
N MET A 1091 -21.31 22.73 -1.90
CA MET A 1091 -20.53 23.29 -3.00
C MET A 1091 -20.12 24.74 -2.74
N ILE A 1092 -20.93 25.54 -2.04
CA ILE A 1092 -20.53 26.88 -1.59
C ILE A 1092 -19.33 26.77 -0.64
N LEU A 1093 -19.37 25.88 0.37
CA LEU A 1093 -18.22 25.66 1.26
C LEU A 1093 -17.00 25.19 0.47
N VAL A 1094 -17.14 24.16 -0.36
CA VAL A 1094 -16.06 23.60 -1.17
C VAL A 1094 -15.41 24.68 -2.04
N THR A 1095 -16.22 25.48 -2.73
CA THR A 1095 -15.70 26.54 -3.60
C THR A 1095 -15.13 27.72 -2.81
N ASP A 1096 -15.70 28.10 -1.66
CA ASP A 1096 -15.11 29.11 -0.76
C ASP A 1096 -13.74 28.63 -0.26
N GLN A 1097 -13.58 27.34 0.07
CA GLN A 1097 -12.29 26.78 0.50
C GLN A 1097 -11.27 26.73 -0.64
N MET A 1098 -11.68 26.31 -1.83
CA MET A 1098 -10.84 26.37 -3.03
C MET A 1098 -10.41 27.80 -3.37
N ILE A 1099 -11.27 28.79 -3.12
CA ILE A 1099 -10.95 30.21 -3.27
C ILE A 1099 -9.97 30.67 -2.20
N ASN A 1100 -10.17 30.30 -0.93
CA ASN A 1100 -9.31 30.74 0.17
C ASN A 1100 -7.91 30.12 0.09
N ASN A 1101 -7.82 28.83 -0.27
CA ASN A 1101 -6.57 28.09 -0.46
C ASN A 1101 -5.86 28.47 -1.77
N THR A 1102 -5.79 29.76 -2.10
CA THR A 1102 -5.25 30.42 -3.33
C THR A 1102 -3.83 29.99 -3.80
N GLN A 1103 -3.24 28.92 -3.27
CA GLN A 1103 -1.94 28.38 -3.63
C GLN A 1103 -1.96 27.38 -4.82
N ASP A 1104 -3.10 26.72 -5.12
CA ASP A 1104 -3.20 25.72 -6.20
C ASP A 1104 -3.98 26.18 -7.43
N LEU A 1105 -3.46 25.85 -8.62
CA LEU A 1105 -4.12 26.13 -9.89
C LEU A 1105 -5.27 25.14 -10.08
N ILE A 1106 -6.52 25.62 -10.04
CA ILE A 1106 -7.72 24.78 -10.27
C ILE A 1106 -7.62 24.14 -11.67
N ILE A 1107 -7.26 22.86 -11.72
CA ILE A 1107 -7.07 22.13 -12.97
C ILE A 1107 -8.39 22.00 -13.75
N ASN A 1108 -8.32 21.84 -15.08
CA ASN A 1108 -9.51 21.85 -15.92
C ASN A 1108 -10.52 20.73 -15.61
N THR A 1109 -10.06 19.58 -15.10
CA THR A 1109 -10.96 18.50 -14.67
C THR A 1109 -11.88 18.94 -13.53
N THR A 1110 -11.31 19.60 -12.52
CA THR A 1110 -12.03 20.20 -11.38
C THR A 1110 -13.06 21.23 -11.86
N LYS A 1111 -12.71 22.06 -12.85
CA LYS A 1111 -13.64 23.02 -13.48
C LYS A 1111 -14.80 22.33 -14.18
N VAL A 1112 -14.56 21.18 -14.83
CA VAL A 1112 -15.62 20.40 -15.50
C VAL A 1112 -16.58 19.82 -14.47
N TYR A 1113 -16.08 19.23 -13.38
CA TYR A 1113 -16.90 18.70 -12.30
C TYR A 1113 -17.78 19.78 -11.65
N LEU A 1114 -17.18 20.92 -11.31
CA LEU A 1114 -17.91 22.05 -10.74
C LEU A 1114 -19.03 22.56 -11.67
N LYS A 1115 -18.78 22.66 -12.99
CA LYS A 1115 -19.82 23.03 -13.96
C LYS A 1115 -20.93 22.00 -14.07
N ASP A 1116 -20.60 20.73 -14.06
CA ASP A 1116 -21.58 19.65 -14.15
C ASP A 1116 -22.49 19.65 -12.90
N ILE A 1117 -21.89 19.74 -11.72
CA ILE A 1117 -22.62 19.83 -10.45
C ILE A 1117 -23.50 21.08 -10.43
N PHE A 1118 -22.96 22.26 -10.79
CA PHE A 1118 -23.73 23.50 -10.86
C PHE A 1118 -24.95 23.37 -11.79
N LYS A 1119 -24.78 22.85 -13.01
CA LYS A 1119 -25.89 22.63 -13.95
C LYS A 1119 -26.96 21.70 -13.38
N LYS A 1120 -26.54 20.61 -12.73
CA LYS A 1120 -27.43 19.64 -12.11
C LYS A 1120 -28.22 20.26 -10.94
N VAL A 1121 -27.58 21.05 -10.09
CA VAL A 1121 -28.22 21.75 -8.95
C VAL A 1121 -29.20 22.83 -9.43
N THR A 1122 -28.78 23.70 -10.35
CA THR A 1122 -29.59 24.83 -10.84
C THR A 1122 -30.89 24.37 -11.52
N LYS A 1123 -30.90 23.15 -12.10
CA LYS A 1123 -32.11 22.53 -12.68
C LYS A 1123 -33.28 22.44 -11.70
N PHE A 1124 -33.02 22.40 -10.39
CA PHE A 1124 -34.04 22.22 -9.35
C PHE A 1124 -34.50 23.53 -8.68
N GLY A 1125 -34.06 24.70 -9.15
CA GLY A 1125 -34.56 26.00 -8.68
C GLY A 1125 -34.06 26.43 -7.30
N VAL A 1126 -32.94 25.88 -6.84
CA VAL A 1126 -32.23 26.29 -5.62
C VAL A 1126 -31.54 27.65 -5.86
N ASN A 1127 -31.40 28.49 -4.82
CA ASN A 1127 -30.63 29.73 -4.92
C ASN A 1127 -29.12 29.42 -5.03
N THR A 1128 -28.58 29.54 -6.23
CA THR A 1128 -27.17 29.25 -6.54
C THR A 1128 -26.31 30.51 -6.69
N ASP A 1129 -26.81 31.71 -6.36
CA ASP A 1129 -26.12 33.00 -6.61
C ASP A 1129 -24.69 33.04 -6.06
N LYS A 1130 -24.48 32.47 -4.88
CA LYS A 1130 -23.16 32.45 -4.22
C LYS A 1130 -22.24 31.39 -4.85
N PHE A 1131 -22.79 30.23 -5.24
CA PHE A 1131 -22.03 29.20 -5.95
C PHE A 1131 -21.62 29.71 -7.34
N GLU A 1132 -22.53 30.36 -8.08
CA GLU A 1132 -22.25 31.01 -9.37
C GLU A 1132 -21.14 32.06 -9.25
N LYS A 1133 -21.24 32.98 -8.28
CA LYS A 1133 -20.17 33.97 -8.01
C LYS A 1133 -18.83 33.34 -7.71
N ASN A 1134 -18.82 32.23 -6.96
CA ASN A 1134 -17.59 31.52 -6.67
C ASN A 1134 -16.99 30.89 -7.95
N LEU A 1135 -17.83 30.33 -8.84
CA LEU A 1135 -17.40 29.81 -10.14
C LEU A 1135 -16.83 30.91 -11.04
N GLU A 1136 -17.47 32.07 -11.11
CA GLU A 1136 -16.97 33.24 -11.83
C GLU A 1136 -15.61 33.68 -11.31
N PHE A 1137 -15.45 33.79 -9.97
CA PHE A 1137 -14.18 34.14 -9.34
C PHE A 1137 -13.07 33.15 -9.70
N MET A 1138 -13.38 31.86 -9.80
CA MET A 1138 -12.44 30.79 -10.16
C MET A 1138 -12.22 30.65 -11.69
N ASN A 1139 -12.78 31.55 -12.51
CA ASN A 1139 -12.77 31.47 -13.98
C ASN A 1139 -13.33 30.12 -14.49
N VAL A 1140 -14.49 29.72 -13.98
CA VAL A 1140 -15.24 28.50 -14.33
C VAL A 1140 -16.53 28.91 -15.05
N ASN A 1141 -16.43 29.24 -16.35
CA ASN A 1141 -17.55 29.73 -17.18
C ASN A 1141 -18.48 28.64 -17.73
#